data_AF-A0A3D5PSJ6-F1
#
_entry.id   AF-A0A3D5PSJ6-F1
#
_cell.length_a   1.000
_cell.length_b   1.000
_cell.length_c   1.000
_cell.angle_alpha   90.00
_cell.angle_beta   90.00
_cell.angle_gamma   90.00
#
_symmetry.space_group_name_H-M   'P 1'
#
loop_
_entity.id
_entity.type
_entity.pdbx_description
1 polymer ?
#
loop_
_entity_poly.entity_id
_entity_poly.type
_entity_poly.pdbx_seq_one_letter_code
_entity_poly.pdbx_strand_id
1 'polypeptide(L)'
;MRKEWIFGRMAFCIALLLFLLSPLAMAMDIVYDGRLGDGYGKVLSMEEGLSSFHVRKNSSYVLEIMNQDDVAAVETYDFQARSLMTNRIMPLYWYPHYTVTMVLAVADGIPYEVKDWKDLTVYPLTVGIPVDTVTRDLSMMSFSYGLSGEMDLSAGVEALKKIHQEGRLRLDARYAPGYYLQTSRREEADVYIVPDVEARRWVWEGRPFHLVYPKRGTLSFKKGLLSREPLLLNEKQIESRLWQEGYSQSYHGRTIRYEETAGFLKEMDDAGYYLKFKILAPYSLYALVSIPNHILYFFMLFLTIIWGRRLRRRMKGTEGEWIILFMVILCFFWLFFRSIIAALPVEMITIRRYNWYSYYVYMALLTTLILCLAATGSRGRGQGSWPLWLKGTALLNVSLALVIMTNDFHGAAFSFPEGLPSAPDIHIYRWGYYVLLAAYAGEMMALVFYLIRRAVKNHVGNIKIFLPVAELILYLLYAAAYALGMKVAVATDFTLITIFSFFLWIEWMIDSHMIEGNGSYEDFFNYSSLALAIKDSRGRTLYHSVGPRMRKEDCEVKILPVQGGTALWYRNVKEIREKRRQMGLVNQALRRTADMLEKEGALRRSYIRLAAEWKIYRELETIVKRKSRLILRHASFLQHARPGNEADEAVFRLNVLACYVKRRCILFLKGAEGGKVDCRDFQMAAEELFRYLSPRGIRAVLHSEGAAGILPASSVLTFYDFLEEYLEGAVLAGAVHISCHLDIHPHGSRLSLMAGESYWVESFMKDMERDSRFTKDGISIGTRDLGYSLCAEICITYLEEKTGRKEKDHG
;
A
#
# COMPACT_ATOMS: atom_id res chain seq x y z
N MET A 1 44.62 -20.52 13.54
CA MET A 1 43.33 -20.84 12.91
C MET A 1 43.48 -21.18 11.42
N ARG A 2 44.13 -22.29 11.09
CA ARG A 2 44.29 -22.79 9.71
C ARG A 2 44.81 -24.23 9.75
N LYS A 3 44.04 -25.17 10.30
CA LYS A 3 44.40 -26.62 10.29
C LYS A 3 43.22 -27.60 10.50
N GLU A 4 42.03 -27.14 10.85
CA GLU A 4 40.84 -28.01 11.01
C GLU A 4 39.99 -28.18 9.73
N TRP A 5 40.28 -27.40 8.67
CA TRP A 5 39.49 -27.38 7.43
C TRP A 5 39.85 -28.45 6.38
N ILE A 6 40.92 -29.23 6.59
CA ILE A 6 41.40 -30.23 5.62
C ILE A 6 40.98 -31.65 6.02
N PHE A 7 40.94 -31.96 7.31
CA PHE A 7 40.56 -33.30 7.82
C PHE A 7 39.09 -33.64 7.54
N GLY A 8 38.18 -32.66 7.62
CA GLY A 8 36.75 -32.85 7.33
C GLY A 8 36.44 -33.15 5.86
N ARG A 9 37.22 -32.60 4.92
CA ARG A 9 37.05 -32.87 3.47
C ARG A 9 37.69 -34.19 3.05
N MET A 10 38.80 -34.59 3.67
CA MET A 10 39.44 -35.87 3.37
C MET A 10 38.64 -37.04 3.93
N ALA A 11 38.06 -36.92 5.14
CA ALA A 11 37.14 -37.91 5.70
C ALA A 11 35.84 -38.03 4.88
N PHE A 12 35.31 -36.91 4.38
CA PHE A 12 34.15 -36.91 3.49
C PHE A 12 34.46 -37.53 2.12
N CYS A 13 35.63 -37.26 1.53
CA CYS A 13 36.06 -37.86 0.26
C CYS A 13 36.41 -39.35 0.40
N ILE A 14 36.98 -39.80 1.53
CA ILE A 14 37.25 -41.22 1.80
C ILE A 14 35.94 -41.98 2.08
N ALA A 15 34.99 -41.38 2.80
CA ALA A 15 33.65 -41.95 2.98
C ALA A 15 32.87 -42.02 1.65
N LEU A 16 33.01 -41.00 0.79
CA LEU A 16 32.40 -40.99 -0.56
C LEU A 16 33.07 -42.01 -1.49
N LEU A 17 34.40 -42.21 -1.41
CA LEU A 17 35.12 -43.25 -2.17
C LEU A 17 34.80 -44.66 -1.67
N LEU A 18 34.63 -44.88 -0.36
CA LEU A 18 34.21 -46.16 0.22
C LEU A 18 32.73 -46.47 -0.08
N PHE A 19 31.89 -45.44 -0.24
CA PHE A 19 30.49 -45.58 -0.68
C PHE A 19 30.36 -45.80 -2.19
N LEU A 20 31.34 -45.35 -3.00
CA LEU A 20 31.39 -45.55 -4.44
C LEU A 20 32.13 -46.83 -4.87
N LEU A 21 32.87 -47.50 -3.96
CA LEU A 21 33.65 -48.72 -4.23
C LEU A 21 33.10 -50.00 -3.57
N SER A 22 31.85 -50.03 -3.12
CA SER A 22 31.21 -51.30 -2.75
C SER A 22 30.47 -51.88 -3.95
N PRO A 23 31.02 -52.86 -4.70
CA PRO A 23 30.18 -53.82 -5.39
C PRO A 23 29.65 -54.77 -4.31
N LEU A 24 28.59 -54.37 -3.60
CA LEU A 24 27.76 -55.37 -2.95
C LEU A 24 27.06 -56.08 -4.10
N ALA A 25 27.41 -57.34 -4.34
CA ALA A 25 26.49 -58.26 -4.98
C ALA A 25 25.19 -58.20 -4.18
N MET A 26 24.20 -57.46 -4.68
CA MET A 26 22.87 -57.44 -4.07
C MET A 26 22.30 -58.85 -4.27
N ALA A 27 22.25 -59.63 -3.19
CA ALA A 27 21.51 -60.87 -3.20
C ALA A 27 20.05 -60.51 -3.45
N MET A 28 19.47 -61.03 -4.53
CA MET A 28 18.08 -60.78 -4.87
C MET A 28 17.17 -61.44 -3.81
N ASP A 29 16.05 -60.79 -3.50
CA ASP A 29 15.09 -61.23 -2.51
C ASP A 29 14.06 -62.19 -3.13
N ILE A 30 13.73 -63.25 -2.38
CA ILE A 30 12.52 -64.06 -2.60
C ILE A 30 11.54 -63.70 -1.50
N VAL A 31 10.40 -63.12 -1.88
CA VAL A 31 9.43 -62.56 -0.94
C VAL A 31 8.24 -63.49 -0.80
N TYR A 32 7.97 -63.92 0.43
CA TYR A 32 6.81 -64.77 0.73
C TYR A 32 5.80 -64.08 1.65
N ASP A 33 4.55 -64.54 1.57
CA ASP A 33 3.41 -64.06 2.32
C ASP A 33 3.41 -64.61 3.75
N GLY A 34 3.86 -63.77 4.68
CA GLY A 34 3.95 -64.11 6.09
C GLY A 34 2.62 -64.31 6.83
N ARG A 35 1.47 -63.99 6.20
CA ARG A 35 0.14 -64.08 6.85
C ARG A 35 -0.28 -65.53 7.12
N LEU A 36 0.03 -66.42 6.18
CA LEU A 36 -0.24 -67.87 6.29
C LEU A 36 0.75 -68.60 7.21
N GLY A 37 1.78 -67.92 7.72
CA GLY A 37 2.79 -68.46 8.63
C GLY A 37 4.17 -68.55 8.02
N ASP A 38 5.16 -68.84 8.86
CA ASP A 38 6.58 -68.84 8.47
C ASP A 38 7.05 -70.19 7.90
N GLY A 39 6.19 -71.22 7.91
CA GLY A 39 6.53 -72.56 7.43
C GLY A 39 6.99 -72.57 5.97
N TYR A 40 6.28 -71.85 5.10
CA TYR A 40 6.66 -71.71 3.69
C TYR A 40 8.03 -71.04 3.53
N GLY A 41 8.29 -69.95 4.25
CA GLY A 41 9.60 -69.28 4.26
C GLY A 41 10.74 -70.16 4.76
N LYS A 42 10.49 -70.98 5.80
CA LYS A 42 11.46 -71.97 6.29
C LYS A 42 11.81 -72.99 5.21
N VAL A 43 10.82 -73.54 4.51
CA VAL A 43 11.06 -74.50 3.43
C VAL A 43 11.87 -73.87 2.30
N LEU A 44 11.53 -72.63 1.89
CA LEU A 44 12.29 -71.91 0.87
C LEU A 44 13.74 -71.64 1.29
N SER A 45 13.97 -71.29 2.57
CA SER A 45 15.33 -71.03 3.08
C SER A 45 16.23 -72.28 3.16
N MET A 46 15.64 -73.48 3.16
CA MET A 46 16.34 -74.76 3.19
C MET A 46 16.58 -75.36 1.80
N GLU A 47 16.12 -74.70 0.75
CA GLU A 47 16.27 -75.16 -0.63
C GLU A 47 17.64 -74.76 -1.19
N GLU A 48 18.46 -75.73 -1.57
CA GLU A 48 19.83 -75.48 -2.03
C GLU A 48 19.87 -74.59 -3.27
N GLY A 49 18.92 -74.76 -4.19
CA GLY A 49 18.82 -73.92 -5.39
C GLY A 49 18.35 -72.48 -5.14
N LEU A 50 17.99 -72.14 -3.90
CA LEU A 50 17.66 -70.78 -3.46
C LEU A 50 18.73 -70.15 -2.55
N SER A 51 19.87 -70.81 -2.32
CA SER A 51 20.90 -70.35 -1.37
C SER A 51 21.56 -69.02 -1.74
N SER A 52 21.47 -68.62 -3.01
CA SER A 52 21.96 -67.33 -3.53
C SER A 52 21.00 -66.17 -3.32
N PHE A 53 19.77 -66.45 -2.87
CA PHE A 53 18.72 -65.46 -2.65
C PHE A 53 18.47 -65.24 -1.16
N HIS A 54 18.04 -64.04 -0.80
CA HIS A 54 17.61 -63.75 0.56
C HIS A 54 16.09 -63.95 0.68
N VAL A 55 15.66 -64.91 1.51
CA VAL A 55 14.24 -65.22 1.71
C VAL A 55 13.65 -64.25 2.72
N ARG A 56 12.82 -63.32 2.24
CA ARG A 56 12.26 -62.23 3.03
C ARG A 56 10.76 -62.43 3.26
N LYS A 57 10.35 -62.39 4.53
CA LYS A 57 8.92 -62.36 4.90
C LYS A 57 8.32 -61.00 4.56
N ASN A 58 7.15 -60.98 3.93
CA ASN A 58 6.33 -59.78 3.84
C ASN A 58 4.87 -60.07 4.18
N SER A 59 4.26 -59.21 4.98
CA SER A 59 2.86 -59.33 5.42
C SER A 59 1.95 -58.30 4.75
N SER A 60 2.44 -57.58 3.74
CA SER A 60 1.73 -56.54 3.01
C SER A 60 2.07 -56.60 1.52
N TYR A 61 1.03 -56.75 0.70
CA TYR A 61 1.07 -56.58 -0.75
C TYR A 61 2.27 -57.22 -1.48
N VAL A 62 2.47 -58.53 -1.28
CA VAL A 62 3.59 -59.31 -1.83
C VAL A 62 3.75 -59.17 -3.35
N LEU A 63 2.65 -58.98 -4.09
CA LEU A 63 2.66 -58.78 -5.54
C LEU A 63 3.27 -57.42 -5.97
N GLU A 64 3.09 -56.37 -5.17
CA GLU A 64 3.56 -55.00 -5.46
C GLU A 64 5.09 -54.90 -5.43
N ILE A 65 5.71 -55.85 -4.74
CA ILE A 65 7.14 -55.90 -4.48
C ILE A 65 7.88 -56.61 -5.62
N MET A 66 7.17 -57.32 -6.51
CA MET A 66 7.77 -58.01 -7.64
C MET A 66 8.48 -57.08 -8.62
N ASN A 67 8.06 -55.81 -8.66
CA ASN A 67 8.65 -54.81 -9.56
C ASN A 67 9.95 -54.20 -9.00
N GLN A 68 10.30 -54.44 -7.73
CA GLN A 68 11.54 -53.93 -7.16
C GLN A 68 12.75 -54.61 -7.83
N ASP A 69 13.77 -53.82 -8.15
CA ASP A 69 14.99 -54.29 -8.82
C ASP A 69 15.80 -55.30 -7.98
N ASP A 70 15.56 -55.35 -6.67
CA ASP A 70 16.19 -56.27 -5.73
C ASP A 70 15.35 -57.53 -5.45
N VAL A 71 14.25 -57.78 -6.18
CA VAL A 71 13.33 -58.91 -5.93
C VAL A 71 13.31 -59.85 -7.14
N ALA A 72 13.71 -61.10 -6.91
CA ALA A 72 13.75 -62.13 -7.94
C ALA A 72 12.40 -62.85 -8.09
N ALA A 73 11.76 -63.18 -6.98
CA ALA A 73 10.51 -63.93 -6.97
C ALA A 73 9.59 -63.52 -5.82
N VAL A 74 8.28 -63.68 -6.04
CA VAL A 74 7.25 -63.38 -5.05
C VAL A 74 6.25 -64.52 -4.93
N GLU A 75 5.72 -64.75 -3.74
CA GLU A 75 4.64 -65.71 -3.52
C GLU A 75 3.29 -65.14 -4.00
N THR A 76 2.61 -65.86 -4.90
CA THR A 76 1.34 -65.40 -5.49
C THR A 76 0.36 -66.56 -5.66
N TYR A 77 -0.92 -66.25 -5.90
CA TYR A 77 -1.91 -67.25 -6.32
C TYR A 77 -1.84 -67.50 -7.83
N ASP A 78 -2.23 -68.70 -8.27
CA ASP A 78 -2.20 -69.12 -9.67
C ASP A 78 -3.01 -68.20 -10.61
N PHE A 79 -4.17 -67.72 -10.18
CA PHE A 79 -4.97 -66.76 -10.96
C PHE A 79 -4.26 -65.40 -11.11
N GLN A 80 -3.47 -64.96 -10.11
CA GLN A 80 -2.67 -63.74 -10.18
C GLN A 80 -1.46 -63.94 -11.11
N ALA A 81 -0.77 -65.08 -10.96
CA ALA A 81 0.35 -65.46 -11.81
C ALA A 81 -0.06 -65.53 -13.30
N ARG A 82 -1.22 -66.14 -13.60
CA ARG A 82 -1.76 -66.19 -14.97
C ARG A 82 -2.02 -64.81 -15.56
N SER A 83 -2.61 -63.91 -14.77
CA SER A 83 -2.87 -62.53 -15.19
C SER A 83 -1.57 -61.80 -15.54
N LEU A 84 -0.54 -61.93 -14.70
CA LEU A 84 0.77 -61.28 -14.91
C LEU A 84 1.56 -61.89 -16.07
N MET A 85 1.54 -63.21 -16.24
CA MET A 85 2.19 -63.91 -17.35
C MET A 85 1.60 -63.56 -18.73
N THR A 86 0.41 -62.96 -18.79
CA THR A 86 -0.22 -62.51 -20.05
C THR A 86 0.48 -61.25 -20.62
N ASN A 87 1.26 -60.55 -19.80
CA ASN A 87 1.96 -59.31 -20.17
C ASN A 87 3.28 -59.62 -20.91
N ARG A 88 3.36 -59.31 -22.21
CA ARG A 88 4.41 -59.80 -23.13
C ARG A 88 5.80 -59.13 -23.02
N ILE A 89 6.04 -58.30 -22.00
CA ILE A 89 7.22 -57.44 -21.92
C ILE A 89 8.41 -58.13 -21.23
N MET A 90 8.17 -59.06 -20.29
CA MET A 90 9.20 -59.89 -19.66
C MET A 90 8.70 -61.33 -19.44
N PRO A 91 9.52 -62.37 -19.68
CA PRO A 91 9.15 -63.74 -19.37
C PRO A 91 9.12 -63.95 -17.86
N LEU A 92 7.95 -64.28 -17.31
CA LEU A 92 7.79 -64.67 -15.91
C LEU A 92 7.68 -66.20 -15.81
N TYR A 93 8.24 -66.77 -14.75
CA TYR A 93 8.28 -68.20 -14.48
C TYR A 93 7.41 -68.54 -13.26
N TRP A 94 6.44 -69.43 -13.43
CA TRP A 94 5.50 -69.81 -12.37
C TRP A 94 5.81 -71.20 -11.81
N TYR A 95 6.06 -71.26 -10.50
CA TYR A 95 6.39 -72.47 -9.75
C TYR A 95 5.31 -72.74 -8.70
N PRO A 96 4.29 -73.57 -9.00
CA PRO A 96 3.24 -73.90 -8.05
C PRO A 96 3.75 -74.83 -6.95
N HIS A 97 3.55 -74.48 -5.68
CA HIS A 97 4.14 -75.23 -4.57
C HIS A 97 3.13 -75.88 -3.64
N TYR A 98 1.94 -75.30 -3.46
CA TYR A 98 0.90 -75.88 -2.59
C TYR A 98 -0.49 -75.41 -2.97
N THR A 99 -1.50 -76.02 -2.38
CA THR A 99 -2.92 -75.73 -2.60
C THR A 99 -3.53 -75.11 -1.34
N VAL A 100 -4.21 -73.98 -1.51
CA VAL A 100 -4.99 -73.28 -0.49
C VAL A 100 -6.46 -73.54 -0.77
N THR A 101 -7.18 -74.12 0.19
CA THR A 101 -8.64 -74.31 0.08
C THR A 101 -9.35 -73.45 1.11
N MET A 102 -10.41 -72.76 0.70
CA MET A 102 -11.21 -71.98 1.64
C MET A 102 -12.15 -72.88 2.45
N VAL A 103 -12.23 -72.67 3.75
CA VAL A 103 -12.88 -73.57 4.70
C VAL A 103 -13.60 -72.79 5.79
N LEU A 104 -14.36 -73.51 6.61
CA LEU A 104 -14.91 -73.00 7.85
C LEU A 104 -14.03 -73.48 9.01
N ALA A 105 -13.45 -72.55 9.75
CA ALA A 105 -12.82 -72.84 11.04
C ALA A 105 -13.85 -72.60 12.14
N VAL A 106 -14.30 -73.67 12.78
CA VAL A 106 -15.44 -73.68 13.71
C VAL A 106 -14.93 -73.82 15.13
N ALA A 107 -15.33 -72.93 16.03
CA ALA A 107 -14.92 -72.96 17.43
C ALA A 107 -15.46 -74.22 18.15
N ASP A 108 -14.62 -74.83 18.96
CA ASP A 108 -15.01 -75.98 19.77
C ASP A 108 -15.93 -75.52 20.91
N GLY A 109 -17.04 -76.23 21.12
CA GLY A 109 -18.01 -75.92 22.19
C GLY A 109 -19.23 -75.11 21.75
N ILE A 110 -19.38 -74.80 20.47
CA ILE A 110 -20.63 -74.24 19.96
C ILE A 110 -21.75 -75.32 19.93
N PRO A 111 -23.01 -74.98 20.23
CA PRO A 111 -24.10 -75.95 20.33
C PRO A 111 -24.68 -76.37 18.96
N TYR A 112 -24.09 -75.91 17.85
CA TYR A 112 -24.58 -76.12 16.49
C TYR A 112 -23.58 -76.92 15.66
N GLU A 113 -24.06 -77.90 14.92
CA GLU A 113 -23.22 -78.71 14.03
C GLU A 113 -23.09 -78.03 12.66
N VAL A 114 -21.99 -77.31 12.45
CA VAL A 114 -21.70 -76.59 11.20
C VAL A 114 -21.06 -77.53 10.19
N LYS A 115 -21.73 -77.76 9.05
CA LYS A 115 -21.27 -78.67 7.99
C LYS A 115 -21.13 -77.98 6.63
N ASP A 116 -21.78 -76.84 6.44
CA ASP A 116 -21.88 -76.18 5.14
C ASP A 116 -22.01 -74.65 5.24
N TRP A 117 -21.79 -73.95 4.13
CA TRP A 117 -21.89 -72.48 4.04
C TRP A 117 -23.28 -71.95 4.44
N LYS A 118 -24.34 -72.70 4.11
CA LYS A 118 -25.71 -72.31 4.41
C LYS A 118 -25.98 -72.23 5.92
N ASP A 119 -25.28 -73.03 6.72
CA ASP A 119 -25.46 -73.08 8.17
C ASP A 119 -25.13 -71.73 8.82
N LEU A 120 -24.19 -70.97 8.24
CA LEU A 120 -23.85 -69.61 8.67
C LEU A 120 -25.03 -68.63 8.54
N THR A 121 -25.96 -68.88 7.62
CA THR A 121 -27.15 -68.03 7.41
C THR A 121 -28.36 -68.47 8.22
N VAL A 122 -28.34 -69.70 8.76
CA VAL A 122 -29.46 -70.34 9.45
C VAL A 122 -29.28 -70.31 10.96
N TYR A 123 -28.11 -70.73 11.45
CA TYR A 123 -27.83 -70.74 12.89
C TYR A 123 -27.45 -69.33 13.37
N PRO A 124 -27.75 -68.96 14.63
CA PRO A 124 -27.41 -67.66 15.21
C PRO A 124 -25.92 -67.58 15.62
N LEU A 125 -25.02 -67.99 14.73
CA LEU A 125 -23.57 -68.00 14.94
C LEU A 125 -22.93 -66.69 14.52
N THR A 126 -21.90 -66.24 15.22
CA THR A 126 -21.07 -65.13 14.77
C THR A 126 -20.09 -65.59 13.68
N VAL A 127 -19.94 -64.77 12.62
CA VAL A 127 -19.14 -65.11 11.44
C VAL A 127 -17.98 -64.14 11.31
N GLY A 128 -16.76 -64.67 11.34
CA GLY A 128 -15.51 -63.93 11.18
C GLY A 128 -15.06 -63.88 9.74
N ILE A 129 -14.80 -62.67 9.22
CA ILE A 129 -14.16 -62.46 7.91
C ILE A 129 -12.84 -61.71 8.10
N PRO A 130 -11.73 -62.19 7.50
CA PRO A 130 -10.45 -61.49 7.53
C PRO A 130 -10.54 -60.09 6.93
N VAL A 131 -9.77 -59.14 7.47
CA VAL A 131 -9.70 -57.75 6.96
C VAL A 131 -8.61 -57.60 5.89
N ASP A 132 -7.67 -58.53 5.81
CA ASP A 132 -6.62 -58.48 4.81
C ASP A 132 -7.19 -58.66 3.39
N THR A 133 -6.76 -57.83 2.45
CA THR A 133 -7.44 -57.65 1.15
C THR A 133 -7.66 -58.96 0.41
N VAL A 134 -6.60 -59.70 0.12
CA VAL A 134 -6.68 -60.92 -0.68
C VAL A 134 -7.48 -62.02 0.02
N THR A 135 -7.21 -62.29 1.31
CA THR A 135 -7.92 -63.38 2.00
C THR A 135 -9.39 -63.02 2.25
N ARG A 136 -9.70 -61.75 2.54
CA ARG A 136 -11.07 -61.23 2.60
C ARG A 136 -11.82 -61.50 1.31
N ASP A 137 -11.23 -61.12 0.18
CA ASP A 137 -11.87 -61.22 -1.13
C ASP A 137 -12.10 -62.69 -1.50
N LEU A 138 -11.11 -63.55 -1.25
CA LEU A 138 -11.25 -65.00 -1.41
C LEU A 138 -12.29 -65.60 -0.47
N SER A 139 -12.42 -65.09 0.76
CA SER A 139 -13.43 -65.54 1.73
C SER A 139 -14.83 -65.16 1.27
N MET A 140 -15.02 -63.92 0.80
CA MET A 140 -16.29 -63.45 0.27
C MET A 140 -16.69 -64.20 -1.01
N MET A 141 -15.75 -64.40 -1.94
CA MET A 141 -15.97 -65.18 -3.16
C MET A 141 -16.32 -66.63 -2.86
N SER A 142 -15.59 -67.28 -1.95
CA SER A 142 -15.84 -68.68 -1.60
C SER A 142 -17.15 -68.86 -0.87
N PHE A 143 -17.53 -67.90 -0.02
CA PHE A 143 -18.83 -67.89 0.63
C PHE A 143 -19.97 -67.72 -0.38
N SER A 144 -19.83 -66.79 -1.32
CA SER A 144 -20.83 -66.58 -2.37
C SER A 144 -20.98 -67.81 -3.25
N TYR A 145 -19.87 -68.36 -3.75
CA TYR A 145 -19.83 -69.59 -4.53
C TYR A 145 -20.44 -70.77 -3.76
N GLY A 146 -20.15 -70.90 -2.46
CA GLY A 146 -20.71 -71.93 -1.61
C GLY A 146 -22.23 -71.86 -1.42
N LEU A 147 -22.82 -70.68 -1.61
CA LEU A 147 -24.26 -70.45 -1.48
C LEU A 147 -25.01 -70.59 -2.81
N SER A 148 -24.47 -70.03 -3.90
CA SER A 148 -25.13 -69.99 -5.22
C SER A 148 -24.62 -71.03 -6.21
N GLY A 149 -23.37 -71.48 -6.08
CA GLY A 149 -22.65 -72.24 -7.10
C GLY A 149 -22.13 -71.38 -8.27
N GLU A 150 -22.33 -70.07 -8.22
CA GLU A 150 -21.91 -69.11 -9.25
C GLU A 150 -20.65 -68.35 -8.82
N MET A 151 -19.83 -67.94 -9.79
CA MET A 151 -18.55 -67.23 -9.56
C MET A 151 -18.76 -65.71 -9.49
N ASP A 152 -19.72 -65.27 -8.67
CA ASP A 152 -20.06 -63.87 -8.43
C ASP A 152 -20.14 -63.58 -6.92
N LEU A 153 -20.22 -62.30 -6.54
CA LEU A 153 -20.38 -61.90 -5.14
C LEU A 153 -21.84 -61.75 -4.67
N SER A 154 -22.84 -61.96 -5.53
CA SER A 154 -24.21 -61.52 -5.28
C SER A 154 -24.84 -62.20 -4.05
N ALA A 155 -24.78 -63.53 -4.00
CA ALA A 155 -25.35 -64.33 -2.92
C ALA A 155 -24.59 -64.15 -1.60
N GLY A 156 -23.26 -64.10 -1.66
CA GLY A 156 -22.40 -63.87 -0.49
C GLY A 156 -22.63 -62.49 0.13
N VAL A 157 -22.76 -61.44 -0.69
CA VAL A 157 -23.02 -60.08 -0.22
C VAL A 157 -24.37 -59.98 0.47
N GLU A 158 -25.43 -60.56 -0.08
CA GLU A 158 -26.75 -60.53 0.55
C GLU A 158 -26.76 -61.33 1.86
N ALA A 159 -26.11 -62.49 1.90
CA ALA A 159 -25.97 -63.29 3.11
C ALA A 159 -25.17 -62.56 4.20
N LEU A 160 -24.03 -61.94 3.85
CA LEU A 160 -23.22 -61.18 4.81
C LEU A 160 -23.91 -59.91 5.28
N LYS A 161 -24.68 -59.25 4.42
CA LYS A 161 -25.53 -58.13 4.80
C LYS A 161 -26.55 -58.54 5.85
N LYS A 162 -27.22 -59.69 5.67
CA LYS A 162 -28.13 -60.25 6.68
C LYS A 162 -27.42 -60.59 7.99
N ILE A 163 -26.27 -61.27 7.92
CA ILE A 163 -25.46 -61.61 9.11
C ILE A 163 -25.00 -60.33 9.85
N HIS A 164 -24.64 -59.28 9.11
CA HIS A 164 -24.28 -57.99 9.70
C HIS A 164 -25.47 -57.28 10.34
N GLN A 165 -26.64 -57.29 9.70
CA GLN A 165 -27.90 -56.74 10.23
C GLN A 165 -28.29 -57.35 11.57
N GLU A 166 -28.03 -58.65 11.73
CA GLU A 166 -28.29 -59.40 12.97
C GLU A 166 -27.19 -59.20 14.03
N GLY A 167 -26.18 -58.35 13.76
CA GLY A 167 -25.06 -58.08 14.68
C GLY A 167 -24.07 -59.23 14.83
N ARG A 168 -24.09 -60.18 13.90
CA ARG A 168 -23.33 -61.44 13.97
C ARG A 168 -22.03 -61.41 13.16
N LEU A 169 -21.81 -60.41 12.30
CA LEU A 169 -20.58 -60.27 11.51
C LEU A 169 -19.43 -59.70 12.36
N ARG A 170 -18.28 -60.38 12.38
CA ARG A 170 -17.04 -59.94 13.02
C ARG A 170 -15.93 -59.77 11.98
N LEU A 171 -15.22 -58.64 12.04
CA LEU A 171 -14.10 -58.37 11.15
C LEU A 171 -12.80 -58.74 11.85
N ASP A 172 -12.09 -59.73 11.29
CA ASP A 172 -10.86 -60.26 11.84
C ASP A 172 -9.64 -59.45 11.37
N ALA A 173 -9.15 -58.59 12.27
CA ALA A 173 -8.01 -57.72 12.02
C ALA A 173 -6.66 -58.30 12.47
N ARG A 174 -6.56 -59.62 12.75
CA ARG A 174 -5.34 -60.27 13.29
C ARG A 174 -4.08 -60.02 12.45
N TYR A 175 -4.22 -59.93 11.13
CA TYR A 175 -3.10 -59.64 10.20
C TYR A 175 -3.30 -58.35 9.40
N ALA A 176 -4.20 -57.48 9.87
CA ALA A 176 -4.43 -56.22 9.20
C ALA A 176 -3.25 -55.25 9.45
N PRO A 177 -2.90 -54.38 8.48
CA PRO A 177 -1.92 -53.33 8.68
C PRO A 177 -2.21 -52.48 9.94
N GLY A 178 -1.16 -51.90 10.54
CA GLY A 178 -1.19 -51.19 11.83
C GLY A 178 -2.32 -50.16 12.03
N TYR A 179 -2.85 -49.59 10.94
CA TYR A 179 -3.96 -48.63 10.99
C TYR A 179 -5.35 -49.26 11.25
N TYR A 180 -5.54 -50.55 10.96
CA TYR A 180 -6.77 -51.28 11.32
C TYR A 180 -6.75 -51.80 12.77
N LEU A 181 -5.56 -52.11 13.29
CA LEU A 181 -5.34 -52.75 14.60
C LEU A 181 -5.76 -51.90 15.80
N GLN A 182 -5.95 -50.59 15.64
CA GLN A 182 -6.40 -49.70 16.72
C GLN A 182 -7.92 -49.69 16.92
N THR A 183 -8.69 -50.44 16.11
CA THR A 183 -10.10 -50.12 15.86
C THR A 183 -11.10 -51.25 16.08
N SER A 184 -10.65 -52.50 16.17
CA SER A 184 -11.54 -53.66 16.32
C SER A 184 -11.43 -54.22 17.73
N ARG A 185 -12.56 -54.37 18.44
CA ARG A 185 -12.60 -55.31 19.56
C ARG A 185 -12.21 -56.68 19.01
N ARG A 186 -11.27 -57.36 19.66
CA ARG A 186 -10.92 -58.76 19.40
C ARG A 186 -12.01 -59.68 19.95
N GLU A 187 -13.25 -59.46 19.53
CA GLU A 187 -14.33 -60.41 19.83
C GLU A 187 -14.15 -61.59 18.88
N GLU A 188 -13.86 -62.75 19.45
CA GLU A 188 -13.74 -64.00 18.70
C GLU A 188 -15.09 -64.35 18.05
N ALA A 189 -15.03 -64.93 16.86
CA ALA A 189 -16.20 -65.41 16.14
C ALA A 189 -16.35 -66.93 16.32
N ASP A 190 -17.59 -67.40 16.30
CA ASP A 190 -17.93 -68.82 16.40
C ASP A 190 -17.43 -69.59 15.18
N VAL A 191 -17.49 -68.96 13.99
CA VAL A 191 -16.99 -69.55 12.74
C VAL A 191 -16.23 -68.51 11.93
N TYR A 192 -15.05 -68.86 11.45
CA TYR A 192 -14.26 -68.04 10.53
C TYR A 192 -14.25 -68.62 9.12
N ILE A 193 -14.34 -67.76 8.11
CA ILE A 193 -14.09 -68.13 6.71
C ILE A 193 -12.63 -67.80 6.40
N VAL A 194 -11.80 -68.83 6.29
CA VAL A 194 -10.34 -68.68 6.17
C VAL A 194 -9.71 -69.76 5.30
N PRO A 195 -8.44 -69.61 4.89
CA PRO A 195 -7.64 -70.67 4.28
C PRO A 195 -7.47 -71.89 5.20
N ASP A 196 -7.47 -73.10 4.62
CA ASP A 196 -7.27 -74.36 5.32
C ASP A 196 -5.88 -74.50 5.95
N VAL A 197 -4.85 -73.90 5.33
CA VAL A 197 -3.51 -73.79 5.90
C VAL A 197 -3.55 -73.01 7.21
N GLU A 198 -4.30 -71.91 7.25
CA GLU A 198 -4.43 -71.09 8.45
C GLU A 198 -5.23 -71.82 9.55
N ALA A 199 -6.35 -72.42 9.20
CA ALA A 199 -7.16 -73.17 10.15
C ALA A 199 -6.41 -74.39 10.74
N ARG A 200 -5.63 -75.12 9.93
CA ARG A 200 -4.75 -76.20 10.43
C ARG A 200 -3.66 -75.70 11.36
N ARG A 201 -3.07 -74.55 11.05
CA ARG A 201 -2.10 -73.90 11.94
C ARG A 201 -2.74 -73.57 13.30
N TRP A 202 -3.97 -73.03 13.32
CA TRP A 202 -4.67 -72.76 14.58
C TRP A 202 -4.90 -74.03 15.41
N VAL A 203 -5.28 -75.14 14.76
CA VAL A 203 -5.43 -76.45 15.40
C VAL A 203 -4.09 -76.91 15.99
N TRP A 204 -3.00 -76.79 15.25
CA TRP A 204 -1.66 -77.15 15.71
C TRP A 204 -1.11 -76.28 16.83
N GLU A 205 -1.46 -74.99 16.83
CA GLU A 205 -1.19 -74.07 17.93
C GLU A 205 -2.03 -74.38 19.19
N GLY A 206 -2.92 -75.38 19.14
CA GLY A 206 -3.76 -75.81 20.26
C GLY A 206 -4.96 -74.90 20.49
N ARG A 207 -5.38 -74.12 19.48
CA ARG A 207 -6.60 -73.31 19.59
C ARG A 207 -7.84 -74.20 19.50
N PRO A 208 -8.93 -73.85 20.22
CA PRO A 208 -10.15 -74.65 20.26
C PRO A 208 -10.99 -74.42 18.99
N PHE A 209 -10.47 -74.87 17.85
CA PHE A 209 -11.15 -74.83 16.57
C PHE A 209 -10.97 -76.16 15.85
N HIS A 210 -11.93 -76.56 15.04
CA HIS A 210 -11.79 -77.64 14.07
C HIS A 210 -12.12 -77.17 12.66
N LEU A 211 -11.53 -77.88 11.69
CA LEU A 211 -11.62 -77.59 10.27
C LEU A 211 -12.85 -78.29 9.66
N VAL A 212 -13.69 -77.54 8.93
CA VAL A 212 -14.81 -78.09 8.17
C VAL A 212 -14.68 -77.73 6.70
N TYR A 213 -14.65 -78.77 5.85
CA TYR A 213 -14.79 -78.64 4.40
C TYR A 213 -16.28 -78.67 4.02
N PRO A 214 -16.84 -77.58 3.47
CA PRO A 214 -18.26 -77.51 3.16
C PRO A 214 -18.71 -78.50 2.08
N LYS A 215 -19.83 -79.20 2.32
CA LYS A 215 -20.31 -80.27 1.43
C LYS A 215 -20.78 -79.80 0.06
N ARG A 216 -21.36 -78.60 -0.05
CA ARG A 216 -21.81 -78.01 -1.33
C ARG A 216 -20.67 -77.58 -2.26
N GLY A 217 -19.42 -77.67 -1.80
CA GLY A 217 -18.25 -77.27 -2.55
C GLY A 217 -17.65 -75.97 -2.02
N THR A 218 -16.37 -75.78 -2.30
CA THR A 218 -15.57 -74.60 -1.93
C THR A 218 -14.60 -74.28 -3.07
N LEU A 219 -13.81 -73.22 -2.94
CA LEU A 219 -12.77 -72.86 -3.89
C LEU A 219 -11.39 -73.30 -3.38
N SER A 220 -10.60 -73.85 -4.30
CA SER A 220 -9.19 -74.20 -4.09
C SER A 220 -8.31 -73.45 -5.09
N PHE A 221 -7.18 -72.94 -4.61
CA PHE A 221 -6.23 -72.13 -5.39
C PHE A 221 -4.82 -72.69 -5.23
N LYS A 222 -4.06 -72.72 -6.32
CA LYS A 222 -2.62 -73.04 -6.25
C LYS A 222 -1.86 -71.79 -5.81
N LYS A 223 -0.91 -71.94 -4.90
CA LYS A 223 -0.02 -70.86 -4.44
C LYS A 223 1.44 -71.32 -4.59
N GLY A 224 2.33 -70.39 -4.88
CA GLY A 224 3.68 -70.71 -5.30
C GLY A 224 4.51 -69.46 -5.64
N LEU A 225 5.69 -69.64 -6.21
CA LEU A 225 6.58 -68.55 -6.59
C LEU A 225 6.35 -68.11 -8.04
N LEU A 226 6.21 -66.81 -8.24
CA LEU A 226 6.30 -66.16 -9.55
C LEU A 226 7.66 -65.45 -9.61
N SER A 227 8.51 -65.84 -10.55
CA SER A 227 9.90 -65.39 -10.66
C SER A 227 10.17 -64.66 -11.96
N ARG A 228 11.04 -63.64 -11.90
CA ARG A 228 11.57 -62.93 -13.08
C ARG A 228 12.67 -63.72 -13.79
N GLU A 229 13.32 -64.61 -13.04
CA GLU A 229 14.42 -65.45 -13.50
C GLU A 229 14.11 -66.93 -13.27
N PRO A 230 14.63 -67.84 -14.09
CA PRO A 230 14.43 -69.27 -13.88
C PRO A 230 15.08 -69.71 -12.56
N LEU A 231 14.29 -70.28 -11.66
CA LEU A 231 14.73 -70.86 -10.41
C LEU A 231 15.04 -72.35 -10.59
N LEU A 232 16.12 -72.82 -9.94
CA LEU A 232 16.48 -74.23 -9.87
C LEU A 232 15.86 -74.83 -8.60
N LEU A 233 14.67 -75.41 -8.71
CA LEU A 233 13.93 -75.94 -7.56
C LEU A 233 13.76 -77.46 -7.66
N ASN A 234 13.96 -78.17 -6.54
CA ASN A 234 13.57 -79.58 -6.44
C ASN A 234 12.13 -79.68 -5.95
N GLU A 235 11.18 -79.63 -6.89
CA GLU A 235 9.74 -79.59 -6.59
C GLU A 235 9.29 -80.72 -5.65
N LYS A 236 9.77 -81.96 -5.85
CA LYS A 236 9.41 -83.11 -4.99
C LYS A 236 9.87 -82.94 -3.54
N GLN A 237 11.04 -82.32 -3.34
CA GLN A 237 11.61 -82.08 -2.03
C GLN A 237 10.89 -80.93 -1.31
N ILE A 238 10.58 -79.86 -2.04
CA ILE A 238 9.76 -78.74 -1.54
C ILE A 238 8.38 -79.26 -1.15
N GLU A 239 7.71 -80.04 -2.00
CA GLU A 239 6.39 -80.63 -1.70
C GLU A 239 6.40 -81.46 -0.42
N SER A 240 7.41 -82.32 -0.23
CA SER A 240 7.54 -83.16 0.96
C SER A 240 7.75 -82.34 2.24
N ARG A 241 8.59 -81.31 2.20
CA ARG A 241 8.84 -80.40 3.33
C ARG A 241 7.63 -79.53 3.65
N LEU A 242 6.93 -79.05 2.62
CA LEU A 242 5.69 -78.29 2.79
C LEU A 242 4.59 -79.12 3.42
N TRP A 243 4.49 -80.41 3.10
CA TRP A 243 3.57 -81.32 3.77
C TRP A 243 3.88 -81.45 5.27
N GLN A 244 5.16 -81.51 5.65
CA GLN A 244 5.58 -81.55 7.07
C GLN A 244 5.24 -80.25 7.82
N GLU A 245 5.26 -79.11 7.13
CA GLU A 245 4.87 -77.79 7.67
C GLU A 245 3.37 -77.48 7.50
N GLY A 246 2.54 -78.43 7.03
CA GLY A 246 1.07 -78.33 7.03
C GLY A 246 0.39 -77.79 5.79
N TYR A 247 1.16 -77.60 4.73
CA TYR A 247 0.65 -77.14 3.45
C TYR A 247 0.14 -78.35 2.64
N SER A 248 -1.11 -78.28 2.16
CA SER A 248 -1.68 -79.38 1.36
C SER A 248 -1.29 -79.28 -0.11
N GLN A 249 -1.22 -80.43 -0.78
CA GLN A 249 -1.19 -80.50 -2.24
C GLN A 249 -2.54 -80.86 -2.86
N SER A 250 -3.43 -81.49 -2.09
CA SER A 250 -4.73 -81.97 -2.57
C SER A 250 -5.72 -80.82 -2.75
N TYR A 251 -6.48 -80.89 -3.85
CA TYR A 251 -7.63 -80.02 -4.09
C TYR A 251 -8.85 -80.59 -3.37
N HIS A 252 -9.49 -79.76 -2.54
CA HIS A 252 -10.73 -80.11 -1.85
C HIS A 252 -11.93 -79.27 -2.33
N GLY A 253 -11.72 -78.45 -3.38
CA GLY A 253 -12.72 -77.56 -3.96
C GLY A 253 -12.53 -77.35 -5.47
N ARG A 254 -13.40 -76.54 -6.07
CA ARG A 254 -13.34 -76.13 -7.48
C ARG A 254 -12.18 -75.17 -7.70
N THR A 255 -11.43 -75.37 -8.78
CA THR A 255 -10.39 -74.45 -9.25
C THR A 255 -10.94 -73.51 -10.31
N ILE A 256 -10.30 -72.35 -10.48
CA ILE A 256 -10.68 -71.37 -11.50
C ILE A 256 -10.14 -71.79 -12.86
N ARG A 257 -11.02 -71.88 -13.86
CA ARG A 257 -10.63 -72.16 -15.26
C ARG A 257 -9.97 -70.93 -15.89
N TYR A 258 -9.19 -71.16 -16.94
CA TYR A 258 -8.46 -70.08 -17.63
C TYR A 258 -9.41 -69.01 -18.16
N GLU A 259 -10.54 -69.41 -18.76
CA GLU A 259 -11.51 -68.49 -19.36
C GLU A 259 -12.25 -67.63 -18.32
N GLU A 260 -12.36 -68.11 -17.08
CA GLU A 260 -13.10 -67.47 -15.99
C GLU A 260 -12.23 -66.50 -15.18
N THR A 261 -10.90 -66.51 -15.39
CA THR A 261 -9.93 -65.79 -14.55
C THR A 261 -10.14 -64.27 -14.58
N ALA A 262 -10.45 -63.70 -15.75
CA ALA A 262 -10.67 -62.25 -15.89
C ALA A 262 -11.96 -61.78 -15.17
N GLY A 263 -13.04 -62.57 -15.27
CA GLY A 263 -14.29 -62.29 -14.57
C GLY A 263 -14.14 -62.42 -13.05
N PHE A 264 -13.43 -63.46 -12.60
CA PHE A 264 -13.14 -63.68 -11.19
C PHE A 264 -12.33 -62.54 -10.56
N LEU A 265 -11.28 -62.06 -11.25
CA LEU A 265 -10.48 -60.92 -10.76
C LEU A 265 -11.31 -59.65 -10.65
N LYS A 266 -12.19 -59.39 -11.61
CA LYS A 266 -13.11 -58.25 -11.56
C LYS A 266 -14.03 -58.31 -10.35
N GLU A 267 -14.64 -59.47 -10.08
CA GLU A 267 -15.47 -59.65 -8.89
C GLU A 267 -14.66 -59.48 -7.60
N MET A 268 -13.43 -59.99 -7.54
CA MET A 268 -12.56 -59.76 -6.37
C MET A 268 -12.26 -58.27 -6.14
N ASP A 269 -12.01 -57.48 -7.18
CA ASP A 269 -11.79 -56.04 -7.05
C ASP A 269 -13.02 -55.32 -6.47
N ASP A 270 -14.22 -55.79 -6.80
CA ASP A 270 -15.49 -55.26 -6.28
C ASP A 270 -15.79 -55.68 -4.82
N ALA A 271 -15.16 -56.74 -4.31
CA ALA A 271 -15.41 -57.29 -2.96
C ALA A 271 -15.18 -56.25 -1.85
N GLY A 272 -14.08 -55.50 -1.92
CA GLY A 272 -13.78 -54.43 -0.97
C GLY A 272 -14.81 -53.31 -0.98
N TYR A 273 -15.30 -52.94 -2.17
CA TYR A 273 -16.37 -51.96 -2.34
C TYR A 273 -17.69 -52.48 -1.75
N TYR A 274 -18.08 -53.72 -2.04
CA TYR A 274 -19.31 -54.31 -1.50
C TYR A 274 -19.27 -54.48 0.02
N LEU A 275 -18.15 -54.91 0.60
CA LEU A 275 -18.02 -54.97 2.05
C LEU A 275 -18.21 -53.59 2.68
N LYS A 276 -17.50 -52.58 2.17
CA LYS A 276 -17.56 -51.23 2.75
C LYS A 276 -18.93 -50.57 2.56
N PHE A 277 -19.47 -50.60 1.36
CA PHE A 277 -20.62 -49.77 0.97
C PHE A 277 -21.96 -50.50 0.90
N LYS A 278 -21.99 -51.82 0.64
CA LYS A 278 -23.24 -52.59 0.61
C LYS A 278 -23.52 -53.34 1.90
N ILE A 279 -22.49 -53.83 2.59
CA ILE A 279 -22.62 -54.63 3.82
C ILE A 279 -22.53 -53.75 5.07
N LEU A 280 -21.43 -52.99 5.24
CA LEU A 280 -21.14 -52.26 6.48
C LEU A 280 -21.74 -50.84 6.54
N ALA A 281 -21.72 -50.09 5.43
CA ALA A 281 -22.20 -48.71 5.40
C ALA A 281 -23.68 -48.51 5.81
N PRO A 282 -24.65 -49.41 5.49
CA PRO A 282 -26.05 -49.20 5.84
C PRO A 282 -26.34 -49.07 7.35
N TYR A 283 -25.39 -49.45 8.23
CA TYR A 283 -25.55 -49.48 9.69
C TYR A 283 -24.50 -48.68 10.47
N SER A 284 -23.66 -47.91 9.79
CA SER A 284 -22.71 -47.01 10.44
C SER A 284 -23.35 -45.64 10.75
N LEU A 285 -22.85 -44.93 11.77
CA LEU A 285 -23.25 -43.54 12.10
C LEU A 285 -23.19 -42.57 10.89
N TYR A 286 -22.45 -42.90 9.83
CA TYR A 286 -22.46 -42.17 8.55
C TYR A 286 -23.85 -42.17 7.88
N ALA A 287 -24.63 -43.23 8.03
CA ALA A 287 -25.95 -43.37 7.41
C ALA A 287 -26.95 -42.33 7.96
N LEU A 288 -26.88 -42.02 9.26
CA LEU A 288 -27.74 -41.06 9.96
C LEU A 288 -27.51 -39.60 9.53
N VAL A 289 -26.36 -39.30 8.91
CA VAL A 289 -26.02 -37.95 8.40
C VAL A 289 -25.60 -38.05 6.92
N SER A 290 -26.27 -38.91 6.14
CA SER A 290 -26.03 -38.99 4.69
C SER A 290 -26.65 -37.79 3.97
N ILE A 291 -26.23 -36.57 4.31
CA ILE A 291 -26.22 -35.53 3.29
C ILE A 291 -25.18 -36.02 2.28
N PRO A 292 -25.55 -36.35 1.05
CA PRO A 292 -24.57 -36.78 0.07
C PRO A 292 -23.45 -35.73 0.01
N ASN A 293 -22.18 -36.15 0.01
CA ASN A 293 -21.04 -35.23 0.02
C ASN A 293 -21.16 -34.12 -1.05
N HIS A 294 -21.81 -34.40 -2.19
CA HIS A 294 -22.13 -33.42 -3.21
C HIS A 294 -23.01 -32.26 -2.70
N ILE A 295 -24.04 -32.52 -1.88
CA ILE A 295 -24.89 -31.47 -1.28
C ILE A 295 -24.06 -30.59 -0.33
N LEU A 296 -23.15 -31.17 0.45
CA LEU A 296 -22.25 -30.39 1.31
C LEU A 296 -21.31 -29.51 0.49
N TYR A 297 -20.75 -30.02 -0.61
CA TYR A 297 -19.94 -29.21 -1.54
C TYR A 297 -20.76 -28.09 -2.20
N PHE A 298 -21.99 -28.37 -2.67
CA PHE A 298 -22.88 -27.34 -3.23
C PHE A 298 -23.24 -26.25 -2.20
N PHE A 299 -23.57 -26.65 -0.96
CA PHE A 299 -23.82 -25.73 0.13
C PHE A 299 -22.59 -24.87 0.42
N MET A 300 -21.40 -25.48 0.49
CA MET A 300 -20.16 -24.76 0.78
C MET A 300 -19.71 -23.87 -0.37
N LEU A 301 -20.02 -24.19 -1.63
CA LEU A 301 -19.84 -23.29 -2.77
C LEU A 301 -20.71 -22.03 -2.64
N PHE A 302 -21.99 -22.19 -2.28
CA PHE A 302 -22.90 -21.06 -2.04
C PHE A 302 -22.43 -20.21 -0.86
N LEU A 303 -22.03 -20.86 0.24
CA LEU A 303 -21.49 -20.20 1.42
C LEU A 303 -20.21 -19.42 1.07
N THR A 304 -19.30 -20.00 0.28
CA THR A 304 -18.06 -19.35 -0.20
C THR A 304 -18.37 -18.06 -0.95
N ILE A 305 -19.41 -18.03 -1.79
CA ILE A 305 -19.82 -16.82 -2.52
C ILE A 305 -20.39 -15.76 -1.57
N ILE A 306 -21.29 -16.14 -0.65
CA ILE A 306 -21.92 -15.20 0.29
C ILE A 306 -20.89 -14.64 1.27
N TRP A 307 -20.13 -15.53 1.91
CA TRP A 307 -19.12 -15.18 2.90
C TRP A 307 -17.99 -14.38 2.24
N GLY A 308 -17.55 -14.81 1.06
CA GLY A 308 -16.59 -14.07 0.24
C GLY A 308 -17.05 -12.66 -0.13
N ARG A 309 -18.32 -12.50 -0.54
CA ARG A 309 -18.90 -11.18 -0.84
C ARG A 309 -18.97 -10.29 0.41
N ARG A 310 -19.29 -10.86 1.57
CA ARG A 310 -19.27 -10.16 2.85
C ARG A 310 -17.85 -9.70 3.20
N LEU A 311 -16.87 -10.59 3.16
CA LEU A 311 -15.46 -10.28 3.43
C LEU A 311 -14.92 -9.21 2.50
N ARG A 312 -15.21 -9.31 1.19
CA ARG A 312 -14.78 -8.32 0.21
C ARG A 312 -15.28 -6.91 0.55
N ARG A 313 -16.56 -6.77 0.92
CA ARG A 313 -17.14 -5.46 1.32
C ARG A 313 -16.52 -4.88 2.58
N ARG A 314 -15.98 -5.74 3.45
CA ARG A 314 -15.29 -5.33 4.67
C ARG A 314 -13.84 -4.87 4.41
N MET A 315 -13.28 -5.05 3.21
CA MET A 315 -11.89 -4.66 2.94
C MET A 315 -11.75 -3.17 2.63
N LYS A 316 -10.66 -2.58 3.13
CA LYS A 316 -10.29 -1.19 2.88
C LYS A 316 -9.52 -1.10 1.55
N GLY A 317 -10.12 -0.44 0.57
CA GLY A 317 -9.50 -0.13 -0.72
C GLY A 317 -9.60 -1.25 -1.76
N THR A 318 -9.38 -0.87 -3.02
CA THR A 318 -9.56 -1.75 -4.18
C THR A 318 -8.59 -2.92 -4.19
N GLU A 319 -7.34 -2.74 -3.74
CA GLU A 319 -6.34 -3.82 -3.71
C GLU A 319 -6.75 -4.96 -2.76
N GLY A 320 -7.17 -4.63 -1.53
CA GLY A 320 -7.66 -5.62 -0.56
C GLY A 320 -8.93 -6.33 -1.05
N GLU A 321 -9.83 -5.61 -1.73
CA GLU A 321 -10.99 -6.21 -2.37
C GLU A 321 -10.62 -7.25 -3.44
N TRP A 322 -9.65 -6.94 -4.31
CA TRP A 322 -9.18 -7.87 -5.34
C TRP A 322 -8.49 -9.08 -4.74
N ILE A 323 -7.67 -8.90 -3.70
CA ILE A 323 -6.99 -10.01 -3.02
C ILE A 323 -8.01 -10.98 -2.41
N ILE A 324 -9.00 -10.48 -1.67
CA ILE A 324 -10.08 -11.33 -1.15
C ILE A 324 -10.87 -11.98 -2.29
N LEU A 325 -11.15 -11.27 -3.37
CA LEU A 325 -11.85 -11.86 -4.52
C LEU A 325 -11.04 -13.03 -5.11
N PHE A 326 -9.73 -12.89 -5.27
CA PHE A 326 -8.87 -13.98 -5.73
C PHE A 326 -8.86 -15.17 -4.76
N MET A 327 -8.82 -14.93 -3.45
CA MET A 327 -8.94 -16.00 -2.45
C MET A 327 -10.27 -16.74 -2.57
N VAL A 328 -11.38 -16.01 -2.71
CA VAL A 328 -12.73 -16.58 -2.86
C VAL A 328 -12.83 -17.40 -4.15
N ILE A 329 -12.26 -16.91 -5.24
CA ILE A 329 -12.19 -17.63 -6.52
C ILE A 329 -11.37 -18.91 -6.37
N LEU A 330 -10.24 -18.88 -5.65
CA LEU A 330 -9.43 -20.07 -5.38
C LEU A 330 -10.18 -21.10 -4.54
N CYS A 331 -10.80 -20.70 -3.43
CA CYS A 331 -11.63 -21.59 -2.61
C CYS A 331 -12.79 -22.17 -3.42
N PHE A 332 -13.45 -21.35 -4.26
CA PHE A 332 -14.51 -21.80 -5.15
C PHE A 332 -14.01 -22.85 -6.14
N PHE A 333 -12.89 -22.60 -6.83
CA PHE A 333 -12.32 -23.56 -7.76
C PHE A 333 -11.88 -24.85 -7.07
N TRP A 334 -11.29 -24.76 -5.87
CA TRP A 334 -10.91 -25.94 -5.12
C TRP A 334 -12.13 -26.81 -4.77
N LEU A 335 -13.20 -26.21 -4.24
CA LEU A 335 -14.47 -26.91 -3.99
C LEU A 335 -15.11 -27.45 -5.27
N PHE A 336 -15.12 -26.65 -6.34
CA PHE A 336 -15.75 -27.00 -7.61
C PHE A 336 -15.06 -28.20 -8.26
N PHE A 337 -13.74 -28.17 -8.43
CA PHE A 337 -13.00 -29.29 -8.99
C PHE A 337 -13.04 -30.52 -8.08
N ARG A 338 -13.04 -30.33 -6.76
CA ARG A 338 -13.25 -31.44 -5.83
C ARG A 338 -14.64 -32.08 -6.00
N SER A 339 -15.68 -31.28 -6.18
CA SER A 339 -17.04 -31.78 -6.39
C SER A 339 -17.18 -32.57 -7.70
N ILE A 340 -16.55 -32.09 -8.78
CA ILE A 340 -16.51 -32.81 -10.06
C ILE A 340 -15.77 -34.14 -9.90
N ILE A 341 -14.62 -34.13 -9.23
CA ILE A 341 -13.76 -35.31 -9.13
C ILE A 341 -14.33 -36.36 -8.16
N ALA A 342 -15.11 -35.93 -7.17
CA ALA A 342 -15.90 -36.84 -6.36
C ALA A 342 -17.01 -37.54 -7.17
N ALA A 343 -17.43 -36.99 -8.31
CA ALA A 343 -18.42 -37.58 -9.21
C ALA A 343 -17.79 -38.39 -10.37
N LEU A 344 -16.47 -38.33 -10.54
CA LEU A 344 -15.78 -39.11 -11.58
C LEU A 344 -15.65 -40.59 -11.20
N PRO A 345 -15.65 -41.51 -12.18
CA PRO A 345 -15.39 -42.92 -11.96
C PRO A 345 -14.04 -43.16 -11.27
N VAL A 346 -13.96 -44.19 -10.43
CA VAL A 346 -12.77 -44.49 -9.60
C VAL A 346 -11.55 -44.82 -10.46
N GLU A 347 -11.79 -45.33 -11.67
CA GLU A 347 -10.83 -45.74 -12.69
C GLU A 347 -10.06 -44.55 -13.30
N MET A 348 -10.51 -43.31 -13.11
CA MET A 348 -9.84 -42.10 -13.61
C MET A 348 -8.70 -41.66 -12.68
N ILE A 349 -7.79 -42.58 -12.37
CA ILE A 349 -6.90 -42.43 -11.20
C ILE A 349 -5.90 -41.28 -11.36
N THR A 350 -5.34 -41.12 -12.56
CA THR A 350 -4.39 -40.03 -12.86
C THR A 350 -5.03 -38.67 -12.60
N ILE A 351 -6.27 -38.44 -13.05
CA ILE A 351 -6.98 -37.17 -12.84
C ILE A 351 -7.26 -36.96 -11.34
N ARG A 352 -7.68 -38.00 -10.63
CA ARG A 352 -7.92 -37.95 -9.18
C ARG A 352 -6.64 -37.62 -8.40
N ARG A 353 -5.50 -38.19 -8.81
CA ARG A 353 -4.16 -37.94 -8.21
C ARG A 353 -3.68 -36.51 -8.45
N TYR A 354 -3.74 -36.01 -9.68
CA TYR A 354 -3.35 -34.62 -9.96
C TYR A 354 -4.25 -33.57 -9.29
N ASN A 355 -5.53 -33.89 -9.08
CA ASN A 355 -6.39 -33.05 -8.24
C ASN A 355 -5.98 -33.07 -6.77
N TRP A 356 -5.55 -34.20 -6.25
CA TRP A 356 -5.03 -34.24 -4.90
C TRP A 356 -3.74 -33.42 -4.76
N TYR A 357 -2.83 -33.50 -5.73
CA TYR A 357 -1.63 -32.64 -5.77
C TYR A 357 -1.97 -31.15 -5.82
N SER A 358 -3.04 -30.77 -6.52
CA SER A 358 -3.44 -29.37 -6.60
C SER A 358 -3.89 -28.78 -5.26
N TYR A 359 -4.16 -29.59 -4.23
CA TYR A 359 -4.50 -29.08 -2.89
C TYR A 359 -3.37 -28.24 -2.31
N TYR A 360 -2.13 -28.68 -2.54
CA TYR A 360 -0.94 -27.95 -2.10
C TYR A 360 -0.77 -26.65 -2.90
N VAL A 361 -1.15 -26.64 -4.18
CA VAL A 361 -1.18 -25.42 -5.01
C VAL A 361 -2.19 -24.41 -4.45
N TYR A 362 -3.42 -24.84 -4.13
CA TYR A 362 -4.44 -23.97 -3.54
C TYR A 362 -3.99 -23.43 -2.18
N MET A 363 -3.43 -24.27 -1.32
CA MET A 363 -2.89 -23.85 -0.03
C MET A 363 -1.73 -22.85 -0.18
N ALA A 364 -0.79 -23.07 -1.10
CA ALA A 364 0.32 -22.15 -1.36
C ALA A 364 -0.16 -20.76 -1.83
N LEU A 365 -1.11 -20.75 -2.77
CA LEU A 365 -1.67 -19.51 -3.31
C LEU A 365 -2.50 -18.78 -2.27
N LEU A 366 -3.31 -19.47 -1.47
CA LEU A 366 -4.04 -18.88 -0.35
C LEU A 366 -3.07 -18.24 0.65
N THR A 367 -2.05 -18.98 1.09
CA THR A 367 -1.04 -18.48 2.04
C THR A 367 -0.35 -17.21 1.51
N THR A 368 0.05 -17.23 0.24
CA THR A 368 0.66 -16.08 -0.44
C THR A 368 -0.29 -14.87 -0.48
N LEU A 369 -1.56 -15.09 -0.83
CA LEU A 369 -2.54 -14.00 -0.87
C LEU A 369 -2.81 -13.42 0.53
N ILE A 370 -2.76 -14.22 1.59
CA ILE A 370 -2.94 -13.73 2.97
C ILE A 370 -1.76 -12.84 3.37
N LEU A 371 -0.54 -13.25 3.02
CA LEU A 371 0.65 -12.40 3.18
C LEU A 371 0.53 -11.09 2.39
N CYS A 372 0.04 -11.14 1.15
CA CYS A 372 -0.26 -9.96 0.35
C CYS A 372 -1.27 -9.05 1.05
N LEU A 373 -2.37 -9.61 1.59
CA LEU A 373 -3.40 -8.86 2.30
C LEU A 373 -2.85 -8.16 3.56
N ALA A 374 -2.05 -8.89 4.34
CA ALA A 374 -1.38 -8.36 5.52
C ALA A 374 -0.42 -7.21 5.15
N ALA A 375 0.30 -7.34 4.05
CA ALA A 375 1.20 -6.31 3.53
C ALA A 375 0.43 -5.09 2.98
N THR A 376 -0.67 -5.26 2.25
CA THR A 376 -1.48 -4.13 1.74
C THR A 376 -2.04 -3.28 2.86
N GLY A 377 -2.50 -3.90 3.95
CA GLY A 377 -3.01 -3.17 5.10
C GLY A 377 -1.95 -2.25 5.72
N SER A 378 -0.65 -2.51 5.53
CA SER A 378 0.44 -1.69 6.07
C SER A 378 0.90 -0.54 5.16
N ARG A 379 0.43 -0.50 3.91
CA ARG A 379 0.92 0.44 2.89
C ARG A 379 -0.01 1.64 2.79
N GLY A 380 0.57 2.84 2.81
CA GLY A 380 -0.15 4.07 2.46
C GLY A 380 -0.56 4.06 0.98
N ARG A 381 -1.70 4.69 0.65
CA ARG A 381 -2.14 4.90 -0.74
C ARG A 381 -0.99 5.49 -1.57
N GLY A 382 -0.59 4.80 -2.64
CA GLY A 382 0.37 5.32 -3.62
C GLY A 382 1.82 4.83 -3.51
N GLN A 383 2.18 3.90 -2.60
CA GLN A 383 3.49 3.24 -2.66
C GLN A 383 3.48 2.13 -3.72
N GLY A 384 4.28 2.28 -4.78
CA GLY A 384 4.09 1.60 -6.07
C GLY A 384 4.70 0.20 -6.30
N SER A 385 5.33 -0.47 -5.33
CA SER A 385 5.88 -1.83 -5.57
C SER A 385 5.91 -2.73 -4.33
N TRP A 386 5.43 -3.96 -4.50
CA TRP A 386 5.46 -5.01 -3.48
C TRP A 386 6.89 -5.28 -2.99
N PRO A 387 7.09 -5.51 -1.68
CA PRO A 387 8.42 -5.72 -1.15
C PRO A 387 9.06 -7.00 -1.71
N LEU A 388 10.39 -6.98 -1.87
CA LEU A 388 11.16 -8.08 -2.46
C LEU A 388 10.97 -9.40 -1.71
N TRP A 389 10.87 -9.36 -0.38
CA TRP A 389 10.64 -10.57 0.43
C TRP A 389 9.31 -11.26 0.08
N LEU A 390 8.26 -10.49 -0.23
CA LEU A 390 6.95 -11.03 -0.58
C LEU A 390 6.96 -11.66 -1.98
N LYS A 391 7.70 -11.05 -2.92
CA LYS A 391 7.93 -11.66 -4.24
C LYS A 391 8.73 -12.95 -4.11
N GLY A 392 9.73 -12.97 -3.21
CA GLY A 392 10.52 -14.16 -2.88
C GLY A 392 9.69 -15.29 -2.28
N THR A 393 8.81 -15.00 -1.31
CA THR A 393 7.92 -16.00 -0.72
C THR A 393 6.88 -16.51 -1.73
N ALA A 394 6.34 -15.62 -2.57
CA ALA A 394 5.43 -16.03 -3.65
C ALA A 394 6.14 -16.96 -4.66
N LEU A 395 7.38 -16.64 -5.04
CA LEU A 395 8.19 -17.49 -5.92
C LEU A 395 8.47 -18.84 -5.26
N LEU A 396 8.87 -18.86 -3.99
CA LEU A 396 9.09 -20.10 -3.23
C LEU A 396 7.83 -20.98 -3.20
N ASN A 397 6.67 -20.40 -2.90
CA ASN A 397 5.40 -21.10 -2.87
C ASN A 397 5.02 -21.70 -4.23
N VAL A 398 5.21 -20.95 -5.31
CA VAL A 398 4.99 -21.44 -6.67
C VAL A 398 5.98 -22.55 -7.02
N SER A 399 7.25 -22.41 -6.66
CA SER A 399 8.27 -23.45 -6.88
C SER A 399 7.94 -24.75 -6.12
N LEU A 400 7.56 -24.66 -4.85
CA LEU A 400 7.14 -25.81 -4.05
C LEU A 400 5.89 -26.48 -4.62
N ALA A 401 4.90 -25.69 -5.04
CA ALA A 401 3.70 -26.18 -5.68
C ALA A 401 4.01 -26.91 -7.01
N LEU A 402 4.94 -26.37 -7.82
CA LEU A 402 5.41 -27.02 -9.05
C LEU A 402 6.10 -28.35 -8.75
N VAL A 403 6.97 -28.42 -7.74
CA VAL A 403 7.61 -29.66 -7.30
C VAL A 403 6.57 -30.72 -6.93
N ILE A 404 5.49 -30.35 -6.25
CA ILE A 404 4.41 -31.29 -5.92
C ILE A 404 3.64 -31.72 -7.18
N MET A 405 3.36 -30.80 -8.10
CA MET A 405 2.70 -31.13 -9.36
C MET A 405 3.56 -32.04 -10.26
N THR A 406 4.89 -31.95 -10.18
CA THR A 406 5.83 -32.82 -10.90
C THR A 406 6.22 -34.07 -10.12
N ASN A 407 5.55 -34.36 -8.98
CA ASN A 407 5.97 -35.42 -8.09
C ASN A 407 6.05 -36.80 -8.77
N ASP A 408 5.23 -37.08 -9.78
CA ASP A 408 5.29 -38.34 -10.54
C ASP A 408 6.64 -38.55 -11.27
N PHE A 409 7.44 -37.49 -11.52
CA PHE A 409 8.74 -37.60 -12.18
C PHE A 409 9.90 -37.91 -11.23
N HIS A 410 9.82 -37.48 -9.97
CA HIS A 410 10.95 -37.54 -9.03
C HIS A 410 10.62 -38.23 -7.70
N GLY A 411 9.33 -38.42 -7.41
CA GLY A 411 8.83 -39.10 -6.21
C GLY A 411 9.41 -38.55 -4.92
N ALA A 412 9.59 -37.22 -4.79
CA ALA A 412 10.29 -36.63 -3.63
C ALA A 412 9.35 -36.34 -2.45
N ALA A 413 8.08 -36.03 -2.73
CA ALA A 413 7.07 -35.79 -1.71
C ALA A 413 6.22 -37.04 -1.46
N PHE A 414 5.79 -37.70 -2.53
CA PHE A 414 5.01 -38.92 -2.46
C PHE A 414 5.65 -39.99 -3.35
N SER A 415 5.80 -41.19 -2.83
CA SER A 415 6.09 -42.37 -3.67
C SER A 415 4.88 -43.30 -3.64
N PHE A 416 4.55 -43.82 -4.82
CA PHE A 416 3.51 -44.82 -5.00
C PHE A 416 4.20 -46.17 -5.25
N PRO A 417 3.69 -47.27 -4.67
CA PRO A 417 4.16 -48.61 -5.00
C PRO A 417 4.03 -48.87 -6.51
N GLU A 418 5.06 -49.43 -7.15
CA GLU A 418 5.08 -49.65 -8.61
C GLU A 418 4.07 -50.73 -9.03
N GLY A 419 3.17 -50.39 -9.96
CA GLY A 419 2.10 -51.29 -10.43
C GLY A 419 0.70 -50.99 -9.87
N LEU A 420 0.57 -50.11 -8.87
CA LEU A 420 -0.71 -49.51 -8.46
C LEU A 420 -0.76 -47.99 -8.73
N PRO A 421 -0.69 -47.53 -9.99
CA PRO A 421 -1.17 -46.19 -10.32
C PRO A 421 -2.65 -45.99 -9.96
N SER A 422 -3.36 -47.05 -9.55
CA SER A 422 -4.82 -47.17 -9.43
C SER A 422 -5.45 -46.94 -8.06
N ALA A 423 -4.65 -46.75 -7.01
CA ALA A 423 -5.16 -46.48 -5.66
C ALA A 423 -4.55 -45.19 -5.08
N PRO A 424 -5.15 -44.01 -5.28
CA PRO A 424 -4.59 -42.74 -4.83
C PRO A 424 -4.55 -42.60 -3.29
N ASP A 425 -5.18 -43.51 -2.56
CA ASP A 425 -5.22 -43.53 -1.10
C ASP A 425 -4.02 -44.29 -0.48
N ILE A 426 -3.15 -44.89 -1.31
CA ILE A 426 -1.98 -45.67 -0.89
C ILE A 426 -0.70 -44.95 -1.37
N HIS A 427 -0.13 -44.12 -0.51
CA HIS A 427 1.10 -43.37 -0.78
C HIS A 427 2.01 -43.34 0.44
N ILE A 428 3.31 -43.30 0.19
CA ILE A 428 4.32 -43.14 1.25
C ILE A 428 4.82 -41.70 1.24
N TYR A 429 4.75 -41.04 2.41
CA TYR A 429 5.30 -39.70 2.60
C TYR A 429 6.83 -39.76 2.62
N ARG A 430 7.48 -38.99 1.73
CA ARG A 430 8.93 -38.87 1.67
C ARG A 430 9.40 -37.51 2.16
N TRP A 431 10.72 -37.30 2.21
CA TRP A 431 11.35 -36.12 2.78
C TRP A 431 10.80 -34.79 2.22
N GLY A 432 10.45 -34.74 0.92
CA GLY A 432 9.92 -33.54 0.29
C GLY A 432 8.56 -33.09 0.86
N TYR A 433 7.72 -34.04 1.31
CA TYR A 433 6.46 -33.72 1.98
C TYR A 433 6.69 -33.05 3.33
N TYR A 434 7.64 -33.54 4.12
CA TYR A 434 7.96 -32.95 5.43
C TYR A 434 8.60 -31.56 5.28
N VAL A 435 9.43 -31.34 4.25
CA VAL A 435 9.96 -30.01 3.90
C VAL A 435 8.83 -29.04 3.54
N LEU A 436 7.86 -29.48 2.73
CA LEU A 436 6.69 -28.69 2.36
C LEU A 436 5.85 -28.31 3.59
N LEU A 437 5.55 -29.31 4.43
CA LEU A 437 4.79 -29.12 5.67
C LEU A 437 5.47 -28.12 6.60
N ALA A 438 6.79 -28.26 6.78
CA ALA A 438 7.59 -27.34 7.59
C ALA A 438 7.61 -25.91 6.99
N ALA A 439 7.68 -25.78 5.66
CA ALA A 439 7.64 -24.49 4.98
C ALA A 439 6.29 -23.79 5.19
N TYR A 440 5.16 -24.45 4.93
CA TYR A 440 3.83 -23.86 5.11
C TYR A 440 3.51 -23.54 6.58
N ALA A 441 3.85 -24.44 7.51
CA ALA A 441 3.70 -24.18 8.94
C ALA A 441 4.57 -22.98 9.38
N GLY A 442 5.81 -22.91 8.90
CA GLY A 442 6.72 -21.80 9.14
C GLY A 442 6.18 -20.46 8.62
N GLU A 443 5.66 -20.43 7.40
CA GLU A 443 5.04 -19.24 6.80
C GLU A 443 3.82 -18.77 7.60
N MET A 444 2.94 -19.67 8.00
CA MET A 444 1.76 -19.34 8.82
C MET A 444 2.14 -18.81 10.20
N MET A 445 3.13 -19.42 10.86
CA MET A 445 3.64 -18.94 12.14
C MET A 445 4.29 -17.56 12.01
N ALA A 446 5.09 -17.34 10.95
CA ALA A 446 5.72 -16.05 10.69
C ALA A 446 4.69 -14.95 10.41
N LEU A 447 3.63 -15.27 9.65
CA LEU A 447 2.51 -14.38 9.39
C LEU A 447 1.78 -13.98 10.67
N VAL A 448 1.42 -14.95 11.52
CA VAL A 448 0.76 -14.66 12.80
C VAL A 448 1.66 -13.84 13.71
N PHE A 449 2.95 -14.20 13.82
CA PHE A 449 3.91 -13.43 14.59
C PHE A 449 4.02 -11.98 14.10
N TYR A 450 4.10 -11.78 12.78
CA TYR A 450 4.10 -10.45 12.16
C TYR A 450 2.84 -9.64 12.51
N LEU A 451 1.66 -10.26 12.40
CA LEU A 451 0.39 -9.61 12.69
C LEU A 451 0.20 -9.31 14.18
N ILE A 452 0.62 -10.21 15.08
CA ILE A 452 0.60 -9.97 16.54
C ILE A 452 1.52 -8.81 16.87
N ARG A 453 2.77 -8.83 16.38
CA ARG A 453 3.73 -7.74 16.61
C ARG A 453 3.16 -6.40 16.15
N ARG A 454 2.46 -6.40 15.01
CA ARG A 454 1.78 -5.22 14.47
C ARG A 454 0.60 -4.77 15.34
N ALA A 455 -0.28 -5.69 15.74
CA ALA A 455 -1.43 -5.40 16.58
C ALA A 455 -1.00 -4.80 17.92
N VAL A 456 0.03 -5.38 18.56
CA VAL A 456 0.66 -4.86 19.78
C VAL A 456 1.23 -3.46 19.55
N LYS A 457 2.01 -3.25 18.46
CA LYS A 457 2.56 -1.92 18.12
C LYS A 457 1.47 -0.88 17.92
N ASN A 458 0.35 -1.26 17.31
CA ASN A 458 -0.79 -0.39 17.06
C ASN A 458 -1.72 -0.23 18.26
N HIS A 459 -1.34 -0.72 19.44
CA HIS A 459 -2.10 -0.63 20.70
C HIS A 459 -3.53 -1.19 20.58
N VAL A 460 -3.72 -2.14 19.67
CA VAL A 460 -4.94 -2.96 19.62
C VAL A 460 -4.77 -3.98 20.73
N GLY A 461 -5.16 -3.66 21.96
CA GLY A 461 -4.98 -4.52 23.13
C GLY A 461 -6.32 -5.08 23.59
N ASN A 462 -6.81 -6.16 22.98
CA ASN A 462 -8.04 -6.83 23.40
C ASN A 462 -7.88 -8.36 23.32
N ILE A 463 -8.60 -9.09 24.19
CA ILE A 463 -8.60 -10.57 24.26
C ILE A 463 -8.93 -11.22 22.91
N LYS A 464 -9.60 -10.48 22.01
CA LYS A 464 -9.92 -10.93 20.65
C LYS A 464 -8.69 -11.25 19.78
N ILE A 465 -7.50 -10.78 20.12
CA ILE A 465 -6.25 -11.14 19.39
C ILE A 465 -5.90 -12.62 19.54
N PHE A 466 -6.37 -13.28 20.60
CA PHE A 466 -6.16 -14.71 20.77
C PHE A 466 -7.04 -15.57 19.83
N LEU A 467 -8.12 -15.02 19.28
CA LEU A 467 -9.07 -15.81 18.45
C LEU A 467 -8.45 -16.30 17.14
N PRO A 468 -7.77 -15.46 16.32
CA PRO A 468 -7.04 -15.95 15.13
C PRO A 468 -5.94 -16.96 15.46
N VAL A 469 -5.28 -16.80 16.62
CA VAL A 469 -4.21 -17.72 17.04
C VAL A 469 -4.79 -19.06 17.45
N ALA A 470 -5.87 -19.06 18.23
CA ALA A 470 -6.57 -20.27 18.66
C ALA A 470 -7.13 -21.05 17.47
N GLU A 471 -7.76 -20.37 16.50
CA GLU A 471 -8.27 -20.98 15.27
C GLU A 471 -7.15 -21.63 14.45
N LEU A 472 -6.01 -20.94 14.29
CA LEU A 472 -4.86 -21.52 13.58
C LEU A 472 -4.32 -22.77 14.31
N ILE A 473 -4.17 -22.72 15.63
CA ILE A 473 -3.72 -23.86 16.42
C ILE A 473 -4.70 -25.03 16.27
N LEU A 474 -6.00 -24.76 16.35
CA LEU A 474 -7.05 -25.77 16.17
C LEU A 474 -6.97 -26.41 14.78
N TYR A 475 -6.79 -25.61 13.74
CA TYR A 475 -6.62 -26.11 12.37
C TYR A 475 -5.32 -26.92 12.19
N LEU A 476 -4.20 -26.49 12.76
CA LEU A 476 -2.94 -27.24 12.73
C LEU A 476 -3.04 -28.58 13.47
N LEU A 477 -3.73 -28.60 14.62
CA LEU A 477 -4.03 -29.84 15.34
C LEU A 477 -4.93 -30.76 14.51
N TYR A 478 -5.94 -30.22 13.84
CA TYR A 478 -6.78 -30.97 12.92
C TYR A 478 -5.97 -31.56 11.75
N ALA A 479 -5.12 -30.77 11.09
CA ALA A 479 -4.29 -31.22 9.98
C ALA A 479 -3.30 -32.31 10.42
N ALA A 480 -2.70 -32.17 11.61
CA ALA A 480 -1.84 -33.20 12.19
C ALA A 480 -2.63 -34.48 12.53
N ALA A 481 -3.81 -34.35 13.15
CA ALA A 481 -4.70 -35.48 13.45
C ALA A 481 -5.14 -36.23 12.18
N TYR A 482 -5.42 -35.48 11.11
CA TYR A 482 -5.76 -36.01 9.79
C TYR A 482 -4.56 -36.77 9.18
N ALA A 483 -3.35 -36.19 9.23
CA ALA A 483 -2.12 -36.83 8.75
C ALA A 483 -1.72 -38.08 9.56
N LEU A 484 -2.01 -38.10 10.87
CA LEU A 484 -1.80 -39.25 11.76
C LEU A 484 -2.90 -40.33 11.65
N GLY A 485 -3.91 -40.12 10.82
CA GLY A 485 -4.97 -41.10 10.60
C GLY A 485 -5.99 -41.22 11.75
N MET A 486 -6.14 -40.20 12.61
CA MET A 486 -7.08 -40.24 13.72
C MET A 486 -8.53 -40.32 13.22
N LYS A 487 -9.31 -41.30 13.72
CA LYS A 487 -10.68 -41.60 13.27
C LYS A 487 -11.59 -40.37 13.18
N VAL A 488 -11.57 -39.49 14.19
CA VAL A 488 -12.45 -38.32 14.25
C VAL A 488 -12.11 -37.31 13.15
N ALA A 489 -10.83 -37.18 12.77
CA ALA A 489 -10.38 -36.26 11.74
C ALA A 489 -10.58 -36.84 10.33
N VAL A 490 -10.15 -38.10 10.11
CA VAL A 490 -10.31 -38.79 8.82
C VAL A 490 -11.79 -39.01 8.48
N ALA A 491 -12.66 -39.03 9.49
CA ALA A 491 -14.09 -39.12 9.26
C ALA A 491 -14.71 -37.89 8.58
N THR A 492 -14.00 -36.76 8.60
CA THR A 492 -14.45 -35.47 8.06
C THR A 492 -13.76 -35.15 6.73
N ASP A 493 -14.37 -34.27 5.93
CA ASP A 493 -13.79 -33.86 4.65
C ASP A 493 -12.73 -32.77 4.83
N PHE A 494 -11.48 -33.11 4.50
CA PHE A 494 -10.33 -32.21 4.64
C PHE A 494 -10.52 -30.87 3.93
N THR A 495 -11.05 -30.87 2.70
CA THR A 495 -11.22 -29.65 1.91
C THR A 495 -12.30 -28.75 2.51
N LEU A 496 -13.42 -29.32 2.94
CA LEU A 496 -14.49 -28.57 3.59
C LEU A 496 -14.03 -27.91 4.89
N ILE A 497 -13.36 -28.66 5.76
CA ILE A 497 -12.84 -28.14 7.03
C ILE A 497 -11.77 -27.08 6.78
N THR A 498 -10.87 -27.29 5.82
CA THR A 498 -9.82 -26.31 5.48
C THR A 498 -10.41 -24.98 5.01
N ILE A 499 -11.38 -25.02 4.10
CA ILE A 499 -11.99 -23.79 3.55
C ILE A 499 -12.85 -23.09 4.60
N PHE A 500 -13.60 -23.85 5.42
CA PHE A 500 -14.36 -23.30 6.53
C PHE A 500 -13.44 -22.59 7.54
N SER A 501 -12.38 -23.27 7.98
CA SER A 501 -11.39 -22.74 8.93
C SER A 501 -10.70 -21.51 8.35
N PHE A 502 -10.36 -21.52 7.06
CA PHE A 502 -9.80 -20.36 6.36
C PHE A 502 -10.73 -19.13 6.44
N PHE A 503 -12.01 -19.28 6.09
CA PHE A 503 -12.97 -18.18 6.15
C PHE A 503 -13.16 -17.66 7.58
N LEU A 504 -13.28 -18.57 8.55
CA LEU A 504 -13.39 -18.25 9.96
C LEU A 504 -12.15 -17.49 10.45
N TRP A 505 -10.96 -17.93 10.04
CA TRP A 505 -9.69 -17.31 10.40
C TRP A 505 -9.56 -15.88 9.84
N ILE A 506 -9.92 -15.64 8.57
CA ILE A 506 -9.95 -14.30 8.00
C ILE A 506 -10.95 -13.40 8.75
N GLU A 507 -12.15 -13.91 9.09
CA GLU A 507 -13.15 -13.15 9.84
C GLU A 507 -12.58 -12.70 11.20
N TRP A 508 -11.96 -13.63 11.94
CA TRP A 508 -11.31 -13.31 13.21
C TRP A 508 -10.17 -12.31 13.05
N MET A 509 -9.36 -12.38 11.99
CA MET A 509 -8.28 -11.42 11.74
C MET A 509 -8.79 -10.00 11.47
N ILE A 510 -9.95 -9.85 10.84
CA ILE A 510 -10.58 -8.54 10.60
C ILE A 510 -11.25 -8.02 11.87
N ASP A 511 -11.98 -8.88 12.60
CA ASP A 511 -12.70 -8.53 13.84
C ASP A 511 -11.76 -8.19 14.99
N SER A 512 -10.58 -8.80 15.03
CA SER A 512 -9.50 -8.47 15.97
C SER A 512 -8.69 -7.25 15.56
N HIS A 513 -9.00 -6.61 14.43
CA HIS A 513 -8.25 -5.50 13.82
C HIS A 513 -6.77 -5.80 13.52
N MET A 514 -6.38 -7.08 13.43
CA MET A 514 -5.06 -7.47 12.92
C MET A 514 -4.92 -7.12 11.43
N ILE A 515 -6.04 -7.17 10.68
CA ILE A 515 -6.18 -6.64 9.34
C ILE A 515 -7.17 -5.46 9.37
N GLU A 516 -6.81 -4.34 8.76
CA GLU A 516 -7.66 -3.15 8.71
C GLU A 516 -8.89 -3.37 7.82
N GLY A 517 -10.06 -3.53 8.43
CA GLY A 517 -11.35 -3.58 7.74
C GLY A 517 -12.18 -2.30 7.84
N ASN A 518 -13.23 -2.20 7.04
CA ASN A 518 -14.21 -1.10 7.01
C ASN A 518 -15.31 -1.22 8.08
N GLY A 519 -15.18 -2.10 9.07
CA GLY A 519 -16.25 -2.40 10.04
C GLY A 519 -16.50 -1.28 11.06
N SER A 520 -15.47 -0.55 11.48
CA SER A 520 -15.56 0.40 12.60
C SER A 520 -15.83 1.84 12.17
N TYR A 521 -16.21 2.09 10.91
CA TYR A 521 -16.59 3.44 10.49
C TYR A 521 -17.87 3.89 11.19
N GLU A 522 -18.80 2.98 11.50
CA GLU A 522 -20.01 3.31 12.24
C GLU A 522 -19.67 3.90 13.61
N ASP A 523 -18.78 3.26 14.37
CA ASP A 523 -18.27 3.78 15.65
C ASP A 523 -17.56 5.11 15.47
N PHE A 524 -16.72 5.23 14.42
CA PHE A 524 -16.08 6.52 14.12
C PHE A 524 -17.11 7.62 13.91
N PHE A 525 -18.17 7.42 13.13
CA PHE A 525 -19.20 8.43 12.95
C PHE A 525 -19.96 8.67 14.27
N ASN A 526 -20.35 7.62 15.00
CA ASN A 526 -21.09 7.75 16.26
C ASN A 526 -20.33 8.56 17.33
N TYR A 527 -19.01 8.40 17.43
CA TYR A 527 -18.21 9.09 18.45
C TYR A 527 -17.48 10.34 17.94
N SER A 528 -17.44 10.56 16.63
CA SER A 528 -16.77 11.73 16.06
C SER A 528 -17.57 13.00 16.27
N SER A 529 -16.89 14.02 16.80
CA SER A 529 -17.39 15.39 16.88
C SER A 529 -17.29 16.14 15.54
N LEU A 530 -16.68 15.53 14.52
CA LEU A 530 -16.59 16.09 13.19
C LEU A 530 -17.97 16.02 12.55
N ALA A 531 -18.61 17.16 12.29
CA ALA A 531 -19.93 17.25 11.67
C ALA A 531 -19.90 16.74 10.22
N LEU A 532 -19.95 15.42 10.05
CA LEU A 532 -19.85 14.67 8.81
C LEU A 532 -21.13 13.86 8.58
N ALA A 533 -21.51 13.68 7.32
CA ALA A 533 -22.57 12.74 6.95
C ALA A 533 -22.23 12.09 5.61
N ILE A 534 -22.48 10.79 5.46
CA ILE A 534 -22.40 10.10 4.18
C ILE A 534 -23.82 9.77 3.73
N LYS A 535 -24.16 10.16 2.51
CA LYS A 535 -25.43 9.88 1.86
C LYS A 535 -25.24 8.94 0.68
N ASP A 536 -26.17 8.02 0.50
CA ASP A 536 -26.31 7.18 -0.69
C ASP A 536 -26.58 8.04 -1.95
N SER A 537 -26.37 7.46 -3.12
CA SER A 537 -26.80 7.95 -4.44
C SER A 537 -28.27 8.42 -4.49
N ARG A 538 -29.14 7.83 -3.68
CA ARG A 538 -30.56 8.21 -3.51
C ARG A 538 -30.81 9.32 -2.47
N GLY A 539 -29.76 9.90 -1.90
CA GLY A 539 -29.84 10.97 -0.89
C GLY A 539 -30.18 10.53 0.54
N ARG A 540 -30.29 9.22 0.79
CA ARG A 540 -30.51 8.66 2.15
C ARG A 540 -29.23 8.73 2.96
N THR A 541 -29.28 9.24 4.19
CA THR A 541 -28.14 9.26 5.11
C THR A 541 -27.82 7.84 5.58
N LEU A 542 -26.60 7.38 5.29
CA LEU A 542 -26.09 6.07 5.72
C LEU A 542 -25.30 6.19 7.03
N TYR A 543 -24.43 7.20 7.13
CA TYR A 543 -23.66 7.51 8.33
C TYR A 543 -23.80 8.98 8.66
N HIS A 544 -23.94 9.31 9.95
CA HIS A 544 -23.96 10.69 10.42
C HIS A 544 -23.20 10.78 11.73
N SER A 545 -22.33 11.78 11.82
CA SER A 545 -21.66 12.09 13.07
C SER A 545 -22.63 12.73 14.06
N VAL A 546 -22.44 12.50 15.36
CA VAL A 546 -23.18 13.23 16.39
C VAL A 546 -22.97 14.74 16.21
N GLY A 547 -21.71 15.18 16.07
CA GLY A 547 -21.33 16.56 15.77
C GLY A 547 -21.91 17.63 16.71
N PRO A 548 -21.41 18.87 16.67
CA PRO A 548 -22.09 19.99 17.32
C PRO A 548 -23.43 20.29 16.65
N ARG A 549 -24.50 20.50 17.43
CA ARG A 549 -25.78 21.04 16.93
C ARG A 549 -25.55 22.46 16.41
N MET A 550 -25.67 22.66 15.10
CA MET A 550 -25.44 23.94 14.45
C MET A 550 -26.71 24.46 13.75
N ARG A 551 -26.90 25.79 13.75
CA ARG A 551 -27.92 26.44 12.91
C ARG A 551 -27.47 26.38 11.45
N LYS A 552 -28.39 26.03 10.54
CA LYS A 552 -28.12 25.94 9.08
C LYS A 552 -27.47 27.20 8.51
N GLU A 553 -27.82 28.38 9.05
CA GLU A 553 -27.33 29.68 8.61
C GLU A 553 -25.83 29.88 8.88
N ASP A 554 -25.28 29.28 9.94
CA ASP A 554 -23.90 29.45 10.40
C ASP A 554 -22.94 28.37 9.86
N CYS A 555 -23.47 27.46 9.03
CA CYS A 555 -22.73 26.35 8.46
C CYS A 555 -22.39 26.57 6.99
N GLU A 556 -21.19 26.18 6.61
CA GLU A 556 -20.82 25.91 5.22
C GLU A 556 -20.82 24.39 5.01
N VAL A 557 -21.49 23.92 3.96
CA VAL A 557 -21.52 22.49 3.61
C VAL A 557 -20.57 22.25 2.45
N LYS A 558 -19.53 21.45 2.68
CA LYS A 558 -18.71 20.90 1.60
C LYS A 558 -19.24 19.54 1.19
N ILE A 559 -19.44 19.36 -0.11
CA ILE A 559 -19.90 18.10 -0.71
C ILE A 559 -18.70 17.47 -1.41
N LEU A 560 -18.37 16.24 -1.02
CA LEU A 560 -17.33 15.43 -1.67
C LEU A 560 -17.99 14.21 -2.31
N PRO A 561 -17.72 13.92 -3.59
CA PRO A 561 -18.22 12.70 -4.22
C PRO A 561 -17.49 11.48 -3.63
N VAL A 562 -18.25 10.43 -3.33
CA VAL A 562 -17.73 9.13 -2.91
C VAL A 562 -18.36 8.02 -3.74
N GLN A 563 -17.68 6.88 -3.86
CA GLN A 563 -18.21 5.77 -4.65
C GLN A 563 -19.53 5.27 -4.03
N GLY A 564 -20.63 5.38 -4.79
CA GLY A 564 -21.98 5.04 -4.31
C GLY A 564 -22.74 6.17 -3.60
N GLY A 565 -22.23 7.41 -3.57
CA GLY A 565 -22.94 8.51 -2.92
C GLY A 565 -22.17 9.84 -2.76
N THR A 566 -22.47 10.57 -1.69
CA THR A 566 -21.82 11.85 -1.37
C THR A 566 -21.49 11.95 0.12
N ALA A 567 -20.31 12.45 0.43
CA ALA A 567 -19.91 12.83 1.78
C ALA A 567 -20.15 14.34 1.97
N LEU A 568 -20.85 14.69 3.04
CA LEU A 568 -21.14 16.05 3.46
C LEU A 568 -20.29 16.37 4.68
N TRP A 569 -19.60 17.50 4.64
CA TRP A 569 -18.87 18.05 5.77
C TRP A 569 -19.41 19.42 6.12
N TYR A 570 -19.91 19.55 7.34
CA TYR A 570 -20.44 20.79 7.88
C TYR A 570 -19.33 21.53 8.65
N ARG A 571 -18.99 22.72 8.20
CA ARG A 571 -17.99 23.59 8.84
C ARG A 571 -18.69 24.77 9.52
N ASN A 572 -18.35 25.02 10.79
CA ASN A 572 -18.73 26.26 11.46
C ASN A 572 -18.00 27.44 10.82
N VAL A 573 -18.75 28.41 10.30
CA VAL A 573 -18.17 29.66 9.76
C VAL A 573 -18.66 30.90 10.49
N LYS A 574 -19.29 30.75 11.66
CA LYS A 574 -19.81 31.87 12.46
C LYS A 574 -18.75 32.93 12.78
N GLU A 575 -17.62 32.53 13.35
CA GLU A 575 -16.51 33.45 13.66
C GLU A 575 -15.94 34.11 12.41
N ILE A 576 -15.79 33.35 11.33
CA ILE A 576 -15.25 33.85 10.06
C ILE A 576 -16.18 34.92 9.49
N ARG A 577 -17.50 34.69 9.53
CA ARG A 577 -18.49 35.67 9.07
C ARG A 577 -18.49 36.91 9.96
N GLU A 578 -18.44 36.76 11.28
CA GLU A 578 -18.42 37.90 12.19
C GLU A 578 -17.15 38.75 12.01
N LYS A 579 -15.97 38.12 11.88
CA LYS A 579 -14.73 38.84 11.57
C LYS A 579 -14.77 39.53 10.21
N ARG A 580 -15.33 38.90 9.18
CA ARG A 580 -15.52 39.54 7.87
C ARG A 580 -16.46 40.75 7.97
N ARG A 581 -17.53 40.67 8.77
CA ARG A 581 -18.45 41.78 9.04
C ARG A 581 -17.74 42.93 9.75
N GLN A 582 -16.99 42.64 10.82
CA GLN A 582 -16.19 43.64 11.54
C GLN A 582 -15.18 44.34 10.61
N MET A 583 -14.46 43.57 9.79
CA MET A 583 -13.49 44.11 8.84
C MET A 583 -14.18 44.96 7.75
N GLY A 584 -15.37 44.58 7.32
CA GLY A 584 -16.20 45.39 6.42
C GLY A 584 -16.57 46.75 7.01
N LEU A 585 -16.97 46.79 8.28
CA LEU A 585 -17.30 48.03 9.00
C LEU A 585 -16.06 48.92 9.17
N VAL A 586 -14.92 48.34 9.56
CA VAL A 586 -13.65 49.07 9.70
C VAL A 586 -13.18 49.64 8.36
N ASN A 587 -13.24 48.85 7.29
CA ASN A 587 -12.89 49.32 5.95
C ASN A 587 -13.81 50.46 5.47
N GLN A 588 -15.11 50.39 5.78
CA GLN A 588 -16.03 51.49 5.47
C GLN A 588 -15.70 52.76 6.26
N ALA A 589 -15.36 52.63 7.55
CA ALA A 589 -14.93 53.77 8.36
C ALA A 589 -13.63 54.39 7.84
N LEU A 590 -12.63 53.56 7.50
CA LEU A 590 -11.35 53.98 6.93
C LEU A 590 -11.53 54.73 5.62
N ARG A 591 -12.41 54.24 4.73
CA ARG A 591 -12.73 54.94 3.47
C ARG A 591 -13.33 56.33 3.73
N ARG A 592 -14.28 56.44 4.66
CA ARG A 592 -14.87 57.74 5.03
C ARG A 592 -13.83 58.71 5.58
N THR A 593 -12.89 58.25 6.41
CA THR A 593 -11.80 59.09 6.91
C THR A 593 -10.83 59.49 5.81
N ALA A 594 -10.50 58.59 4.89
CA ALA A 594 -9.64 58.90 3.74
C ALA A 594 -10.27 59.98 2.85
N ASP A 595 -11.56 59.85 2.51
CA ASP A 595 -12.29 60.84 1.73
C ASP A 595 -12.34 62.22 2.43
N MET A 596 -12.46 62.23 3.76
CA MET A 596 -12.45 63.46 4.56
C MET A 596 -11.07 64.13 4.55
N LEU A 597 -10.00 63.36 4.74
CA LEU A 597 -8.62 63.87 4.70
C LEU A 597 -8.24 64.40 3.32
N GLU A 598 -8.71 63.77 2.25
CA GLU A 598 -8.47 64.25 0.89
C GLU A 598 -9.12 65.64 0.67
N LYS A 599 -10.37 65.82 1.12
CA LYS A 599 -11.07 67.10 1.07
C LYS A 599 -10.38 68.17 1.91
N GLU A 600 -9.97 67.85 3.13
CA GLU A 600 -9.23 68.78 4.00
C GLU A 600 -7.88 69.18 3.39
N GLY A 601 -7.16 68.21 2.83
CA GLY A 601 -5.90 68.44 2.11
C GLY A 601 -6.07 69.38 0.91
N ALA A 602 -7.15 69.24 0.14
CA ALA A 602 -7.47 70.13 -0.98
C ALA A 602 -7.74 71.58 -0.54
N LEU A 603 -8.50 71.75 0.55
CA LEU A 603 -8.77 73.06 1.15
C LEU A 603 -7.47 73.74 1.63
N ARG A 604 -6.60 72.99 2.32
CA ARG A 604 -5.34 73.50 2.85
C ARG A 604 -4.40 73.98 1.75
N ARG A 605 -4.30 73.25 0.64
CA ARG A 605 -3.49 73.66 -0.54
C ARG A 605 -3.98 74.97 -1.16
N SER A 606 -5.29 75.13 -1.30
CA SER A 606 -5.90 76.36 -1.83
C SER A 606 -5.63 77.57 -0.93
N TYR A 607 -5.69 77.39 0.39
CA TYR A 607 -5.40 78.45 1.35
C TYR A 607 -3.94 78.92 1.28
N ILE A 608 -2.98 77.98 1.22
CA ILE A 608 -1.55 78.31 1.11
C ILE A 608 -1.27 79.11 -0.18
N ARG A 609 -1.89 78.72 -1.31
CA ARG A 609 -1.75 79.45 -2.57
C ARG A 609 -2.23 80.89 -2.46
N LEU A 610 -3.43 81.09 -1.90
CA LEU A 610 -4.01 82.42 -1.74
C LEU A 610 -3.17 83.32 -0.83
N ALA A 611 -2.62 82.76 0.26
CA ALA A 611 -1.80 83.52 1.20
C ALA A 611 -0.48 84.02 0.57
N ALA A 612 0.14 83.22 -0.31
CA ALA A 612 1.35 83.62 -1.03
C ALA A 612 1.08 84.78 -2.01
N GLU A 613 -0.04 84.71 -2.75
CA GLU A 613 -0.47 85.76 -3.68
C GLU A 613 -0.73 87.09 -2.96
N TRP A 614 -1.44 87.05 -1.83
CA TRP A 614 -1.70 88.23 -0.99
C TRP A 614 -0.43 88.91 -0.47
N LYS A 615 0.63 88.14 -0.19
CA LYS A 615 1.91 88.69 0.27
C LYS A 615 2.59 89.54 -0.82
N ILE A 616 2.60 89.05 -2.06
CA ILE A 616 3.19 89.76 -3.20
C ILE A 616 2.44 91.08 -3.47
N TYR A 617 1.10 91.06 -3.44
CA TYR A 617 0.28 92.26 -3.62
C TYR A 617 0.57 93.34 -2.56
N ARG A 618 0.69 92.95 -1.29
CA ARG A 618 0.95 93.89 -0.19
C ARG A 618 2.33 94.56 -0.33
N GLU A 619 3.35 93.83 -0.78
CA GLU A 619 4.69 94.38 -0.98
C GLU A 619 4.72 95.37 -2.16
N LEU A 620 4.02 95.09 -3.27
CA LEU A 620 3.87 96.06 -4.38
C LEU A 620 3.21 97.36 -3.94
N GLU A 621 2.16 97.29 -3.12
CA GLU A 621 1.45 98.47 -2.63
C GLU A 621 2.37 99.40 -1.82
N THR A 622 3.30 98.83 -1.04
CA THR A 622 4.27 99.63 -0.26
C THR A 622 5.27 100.38 -1.14
N ILE A 623 5.69 99.81 -2.27
CA ILE A 623 6.60 100.45 -3.24
C ILE A 623 5.92 101.68 -3.84
N VAL A 624 4.68 101.53 -4.31
CA VAL A 624 3.91 102.62 -4.92
C VAL A 624 3.60 103.73 -3.91
N LYS A 625 3.18 103.37 -2.68
CA LYS A 625 2.86 104.35 -1.62
C LYS A 625 4.04 105.27 -1.30
N ARG A 626 5.29 104.80 -1.38
CA ARG A 626 6.48 105.57 -1.00
C ARG A 626 6.66 106.87 -1.82
N LYS A 627 6.59 106.79 -3.15
CA LYS A 627 6.70 107.97 -4.04
C LYS A 627 5.34 108.56 -4.42
N SER A 628 4.22 107.92 -4.02
CA SER A 628 2.86 108.41 -4.29
C SER A 628 2.65 109.86 -3.84
N ARG A 629 3.21 110.29 -2.70
CA ARG A 629 3.08 111.65 -2.20
C ARG A 629 3.73 112.69 -3.13
N LEU A 630 4.89 112.36 -3.72
CA LEU A 630 5.59 113.23 -4.67
C LEU A 630 4.89 113.26 -6.03
N ILE A 631 4.42 112.10 -6.51
CA ILE A 631 3.60 111.99 -7.73
C ILE A 631 2.32 112.81 -7.59
N LEU A 632 1.59 112.65 -6.48
CA LEU A 632 0.38 113.42 -6.19
C LEU A 632 0.69 114.91 -6.04
N ARG A 633 1.82 115.30 -5.45
CA ARG A 633 2.24 116.71 -5.35
C ARG A 633 2.43 117.33 -6.74
N HIS A 634 3.21 116.70 -7.63
CA HIS A 634 3.41 117.22 -8.99
C HIS A 634 2.13 117.16 -9.84
N ALA A 635 1.35 116.08 -9.74
CA ALA A 635 0.06 115.97 -10.44
C ALA A 635 -0.96 117.03 -9.96
N SER A 636 -1.06 117.29 -8.66
CA SER A 636 -1.95 118.31 -8.10
C SER A 636 -1.52 119.75 -8.45
N PHE A 637 -0.21 119.99 -8.54
CA PHE A 637 0.35 121.25 -9.05
C PHE A 637 -0.04 121.46 -10.52
N LEU A 638 0.12 120.43 -11.37
CA LEU A 638 -0.24 120.49 -12.79
C LEU A 638 -1.75 120.71 -13.05
N GLN A 639 -2.63 120.26 -12.15
CA GLN A 639 -4.07 120.52 -12.29
C GLN A 639 -4.44 122.01 -12.24
N HIS A 640 -3.59 122.85 -11.64
CA HIS A 640 -3.86 124.27 -11.41
C HIS A 640 -2.82 125.20 -12.08
N ALA A 641 -1.76 124.64 -12.67
CA ALA A 641 -0.69 125.40 -13.34
C ALA A 641 -1.10 125.82 -14.76
N ARG A 642 -0.69 127.02 -15.17
CA ARG A 642 -0.79 127.48 -16.57
C ARG A 642 0.42 126.98 -17.39
N PRO A 643 0.28 126.74 -18.71
CA PRO A 643 1.40 126.34 -19.56
C PRO A 643 2.57 127.33 -19.48
N GLY A 644 3.78 126.83 -19.20
CA GLY A 644 4.99 127.61 -19.00
C GLY A 644 6.10 126.79 -18.31
N ASN A 645 7.27 127.40 -18.10
CA ASN A 645 8.48 126.71 -17.61
C ASN A 645 8.27 125.90 -16.32
N GLU A 646 7.45 126.39 -15.38
CA GLU A 646 7.17 125.68 -14.12
C GLU A 646 6.25 124.46 -14.30
N ALA A 647 5.28 124.53 -15.22
CA ALA A 647 4.43 123.39 -15.56
C ALA A 647 5.24 122.32 -16.30
N ASP A 648 6.10 122.72 -17.23
CA ASP A 648 6.98 121.80 -17.95
C ASP A 648 7.99 121.11 -17.01
N GLU A 649 8.42 121.79 -15.94
CA GLU A 649 9.27 121.21 -14.88
C GLU A 649 8.53 120.16 -14.08
N ALA A 650 7.27 120.41 -13.72
CA ALA A 650 6.45 119.43 -13.01
C ALA A 650 6.09 118.22 -13.88
N VAL A 651 5.83 118.40 -15.19
CA VAL A 651 5.63 117.29 -16.14
C VAL A 651 6.89 116.44 -16.27
N PHE A 652 8.04 117.09 -16.39
CA PHE A 652 9.33 116.41 -16.46
C PHE A 652 9.58 115.53 -15.23
N ARG A 653 9.44 116.08 -14.02
CA ARG A 653 9.60 115.31 -12.77
C ARG A 653 8.60 114.19 -12.63
N LEU A 654 7.34 114.40 -13.05
CA LEU A 654 6.34 113.34 -13.05
C LEU A 654 6.72 112.17 -13.97
N ASN A 655 7.27 112.45 -15.15
CA ASN A 655 7.70 111.41 -16.09
C ASN A 655 8.88 110.59 -15.54
N VAL A 656 9.85 111.23 -14.89
CA VAL A 656 10.97 110.55 -14.22
C VAL A 656 10.46 109.66 -13.08
N LEU A 657 9.58 110.17 -12.21
CA LEU A 657 8.98 109.41 -11.12
C LEU A 657 8.11 108.24 -11.61
N ALA A 658 7.32 108.44 -12.67
CA ALA A 658 6.50 107.39 -13.26
C ALA A 658 7.36 106.27 -13.87
N CYS A 659 8.44 106.63 -14.56
CA CYS A 659 9.42 105.67 -15.08
C CYS A 659 10.05 104.86 -13.94
N TYR A 660 10.53 105.54 -12.89
CA TYR A 660 11.10 104.91 -11.70
C TYR A 660 10.13 103.92 -11.07
N VAL A 661 8.89 104.32 -10.73
CA VAL A 661 7.92 103.42 -10.07
C VAL A 661 7.61 102.20 -10.95
N LYS A 662 7.40 102.41 -12.25
CA LYS A 662 7.12 101.31 -13.19
C LYS A 662 8.28 100.32 -13.24
N ARG A 663 9.51 100.81 -13.43
CA ARG A 663 10.69 99.95 -13.57
C ARG A 663 11.06 99.29 -12.25
N ARG A 664 10.89 99.98 -11.12
CA ARG A 664 11.09 99.43 -9.77
C ARG A 664 10.14 98.28 -9.46
N CYS A 665 8.87 98.35 -9.87
CA CYS A 665 7.91 97.25 -9.72
C CYS A 665 8.26 96.04 -10.60
N ILE A 666 8.71 96.28 -11.84
CA ILE A 666 9.15 95.20 -12.74
C ILE A 666 10.37 94.47 -12.18
N LEU A 667 11.38 95.21 -11.71
CA LEU A 667 12.56 94.63 -11.08
C LEU A 667 12.21 93.84 -9.81
N PHE A 668 11.24 94.31 -9.02
CA PHE A 668 10.74 93.58 -7.85
C PHE A 668 10.02 92.28 -8.22
N LEU A 669 9.13 92.29 -9.22
CA LEU A 669 8.43 91.09 -9.67
C LEU A 669 9.39 90.05 -10.24
N LYS A 670 10.36 90.46 -11.06
CA LYS A 670 11.43 89.57 -11.54
C LYS A 670 12.25 88.99 -10.38
N GLY A 671 12.51 89.81 -9.36
CA GLY A 671 13.19 89.37 -8.14
C GLY A 671 12.37 88.45 -7.24
N ALA A 672 11.03 88.54 -7.24
CA ALA A 672 10.16 87.74 -6.39
C ALA A 672 10.07 86.27 -6.83
N GLU A 673 10.30 85.97 -8.11
CA GLU A 673 10.29 84.61 -8.66
C GLU A 673 11.56 83.80 -8.33
N GLY A 674 12.70 84.46 -8.10
CA GLY A 674 13.99 83.76 -7.96
C GLY A 674 15.04 84.41 -7.05
N GLY A 675 14.71 85.51 -6.35
CA GLY A 675 15.61 86.25 -5.45
C GLY A 675 16.75 87.00 -6.16
N LYS A 676 16.76 86.97 -7.49
CA LYS A 676 17.91 87.28 -8.35
C LYS A 676 17.42 87.99 -9.61
N VAL A 677 18.13 89.03 -10.05
CA VAL A 677 17.79 89.86 -11.21
C VAL A 677 19.02 90.00 -12.10
N ASP A 678 18.84 89.88 -13.41
CA ASP A 678 19.93 90.08 -14.38
C ASP A 678 20.40 91.54 -14.34
N CYS A 679 21.71 91.76 -14.27
CA CYS A 679 22.29 93.11 -14.33
C CYS A 679 21.85 93.89 -15.58
N ARG A 680 21.58 93.21 -16.71
CA ARG A 680 21.05 93.85 -17.93
C ARG A 680 19.69 94.50 -17.70
N ASP A 681 18.83 93.89 -16.87
CA ASP A 681 17.53 94.46 -16.54
C ASP A 681 17.67 95.75 -15.72
N PHE A 682 18.66 95.80 -14.83
CA PHE A 682 19.01 97.02 -14.10
C PHE A 682 19.55 98.12 -15.03
N GLN A 683 20.49 97.77 -15.92
CA GLN A 683 21.05 98.70 -16.90
C GLN A 683 19.95 99.28 -17.79
N MET A 684 19.07 98.44 -18.34
CA MET A 684 17.93 98.90 -19.16
C MET A 684 17.00 99.82 -18.38
N ALA A 685 16.74 99.52 -17.10
CA ALA A 685 15.90 100.37 -16.25
C ALA A 685 16.55 101.74 -15.97
N ALA A 686 17.88 101.78 -15.79
CA ALA A 686 18.64 103.01 -15.58
C ALA A 686 18.73 103.85 -16.87
N GLU A 687 19.02 103.23 -18.00
CA GLU A 687 19.04 103.89 -19.32
C GLU A 687 17.68 104.47 -19.72
N GLU A 688 16.58 103.79 -19.37
CA GLU A 688 15.24 104.33 -19.57
C GLU A 688 14.98 105.56 -18.70
N LEU A 689 15.44 105.56 -17.45
CA LEU A 689 15.36 106.72 -16.58
C LEU A 689 16.18 107.90 -17.15
N PHE A 690 17.38 107.64 -17.68
CA PHE A 690 18.24 108.66 -18.31
C PHE A 690 17.65 109.24 -19.60
N ARG A 691 16.91 108.44 -20.38
CA ARG A 691 16.23 108.92 -21.59
C ARG A 691 15.22 110.03 -21.27
N TYR A 692 14.56 109.97 -20.11
CA TYR A 692 13.66 111.05 -19.68
C TYR A 692 14.39 112.33 -19.26
N LEU A 693 15.68 112.25 -18.89
CA LEU A 693 16.52 113.41 -18.54
C LEU A 693 17.06 114.16 -19.77
N SER A 694 17.22 113.46 -20.90
CA SER A 694 17.84 113.99 -22.13
C SER A 694 17.19 115.25 -22.70
N PRO A 695 15.83 115.42 -22.71
CA PRO A 695 15.18 116.64 -23.20
C PRO A 695 15.52 117.91 -22.42
N ARG A 696 16.05 117.79 -21.20
CA ARG A 696 16.50 118.90 -20.35
C ARG A 696 17.99 119.19 -20.46
N GLY A 697 18.68 118.58 -21.42
CA GLY A 697 20.11 118.78 -21.66
C GLY A 697 21.02 117.99 -20.70
N ILE A 698 20.45 117.21 -19.78
CA ILE A 698 21.19 116.36 -18.84
C ILE A 698 21.55 115.05 -19.55
N ARG A 699 22.85 114.82 -19.76
CA ARG A 699 23.36 113.59 -20.36
C ARG A 699 23.92 112.67 -19.28
N ALA A 700 23.22 111.55 -19.05
CA ALA A 700 23.61 110.51 -18.11
C ALA A 700 23.98 109.22 -18.84
N VAL A 701 25.08 108.59 -18.44
CA VAL A 701 25.53 107.30 -18.97
C VAL A 701 25.86 106.36 -17.82
N LEU A 702 25.46 105.09 -17.94
CA LEU A 702 25.86 104.02 -17.04
C LEU A 702 26.87 103.13 -17.75
N HIS A 703 28.09 103.09 -17.23
CA HIS A 703 29.08 102.10 -17.60
C HIS A 703 29.07 100.98 -16.56
N SER A 704 29.29 99.74 -17.00
CA SER A 704 29.37 98.61 -16.10
C SER A 704 30.59 97.78 -16.44
N GLU A 705 31.43 97.56 -15.42
CA GLU A 705 32.64 96.76 -15.50
C GLU A 705 32.51 95.53 -14.60
N GLY A 706 32.87 94.36 -15.15
CA GLY A 706 32.78 93.08 -14.45
C GLY A 706 31.99 92.02 -15.21
N ALA A 707 32.01 90.78 -14.70
CA ALA A 707 31.32 89.65 -15.33
C ALA A 707 29.80 89.90 -15.40
N ALA A 708 29.18 89.64 -16.56
CA ALA A 708 27.73 89.70 -16.75
C ALA A 708 27.03 88.80 -15.72
N GLY A 709 26.57 89.41 -14.63
CA GLY A 709 26.24 88.71 -13.39
C GLY A 709 24.78 88.90 -13.01
N ILE A 710 24.17 87.81 -12.58
CA ILE A 710 22.89 87.83 -11.89
C ILE A 710 23.13 88.42 -10.49
N LEU A 711 22.48 89.54 -10.18
CA LEU A 711 22.62 90.25 -8.91
C LEU A 711 21.48 89.88 -7.97
N PRO A 712 21.68 89.87 -6.64
CA PRO A 712 20.57 89.70 -5.71
C PRO A 712 19.52 90.80 -5.91
N ALA A 713 18.24 90.41 -5.92
CA ALA A 713 17.14 91.34 -6.18
C ALA A 713 17.17 92.52 -5.19
N SER A 714 17.44 92.26 -3.91
CA SER A 714 17.57 93.31 -2.89
C SER A 714 18.61 94.36 -3.24
N SER A 715 19.73 93.96 -3.84
CA SER A 715 20.85 94.85 -4.20
C SER A 715 20.51 95.70 -5.41
N VAL A 716 19.95 95.10 -6.47
CA VAL A 716 19.48 95.83 -7.67
C VAL A 716 18.44 96.88 -7.30
N LEU A 717 17.50 96.51 -6.45
CA LEU A 717 16.44 97.40 -5.99
C LEU A 717 17.00 98.59 -5.18
N THR A 718 18.02 98.36 -4.35
CA THR A 718 18.67 99.44 -3.59
C THR A 718 19.54 100.34 -4.50
N PHE A 719 20.28 99.77 -5.45
CA PHE A 719 21.03 100.57 -6.43
C PHE A 719 20.12 101.45 -7.27
N TYR A 720 18.96 100.94 -7.68
CA TYR A 720 17.99 101.73 -8.44
C TYR A 720 17.35 102.84 -7.60
N ASP A 721 17.08 102.57 -6.32
CA ASP A 721 16.61 103.59 -5.37
C ASP A 721 17.67 104.68 -5.16
N PHE A 722 18.94 104.31 -5.00
CA PHE A 722 20.03 105.27 -4.81
C PHE A 722 20.29 106.11 -6.07
N LEU A 723 20.24 105.47 -7.24
CA LEU A 723 20.39 106.15 -8.52
C LEU A 723 19.31 107.21 -8.72
N GLU A 724 18.04 106.90 -8.47
CA GLU A 724 16.96 107.87 -8.66
C GLU A 724 17.06 109.06 -7.70
N GLU A 725 17.36 108.83 -6.41
CA GLU A 725 17.55 109.94 -5.45
C GLU A 725 18.73 110.83 -5.87
N TYR A 726 19.82 110.24 -6.39
CA TYR A 726 20.97 110.98 -6.90
C TYR A 726 20.62 111.82 -8.13
N LEU A 727 19.83 111.27 -9.06
CA LEU A 727 19.38 112.00 -10.25
C LEU A 727 18.46 113.18 -9.87
N GLU A 728 17.57 113.03 -8.91
CA GLU A 728 16.74 114.15 -8.41
C GLU A 728 17.60 115.25 -7.79
N GLY A 729 18.62 114.88 -6.99
CA GLY A 729 19.61 115.83 -6.46
C GLY A 729 20.38 116.55 -7.57
N ALA A 730 20.79 115.82 -8.60
CA ALA A 730 21.53 116.36 -9.73
C ALA A 730 20.68 117.33 -10.58
N VAL A 731 19.39 117.03 -10.77
CA VAL A 731 18.43 117.92 -11.44
C VAL A 731 18.27 119.22 -10.66
N LEU A 732 18.12 119.15 -9.33
CA LEU A 732 17.98 120.33 -8.47
C LEU A 732 19.23 121.22 -8.49
N ALA A 733 20.41 120.62 -8.60
CA ALA A 733 21.68 121.34 -8.66
C ALA A 733 22.05 121.84 -10.07
N GLY A 734 21.26 121.52 -11.10
CA GLY A 734 21.50 121.98 -12.47
C GLY A 734 22.64 121.25 -13.20
N ALA A 735 22.97 120.02 -12.81
CA ALA A 735 24.07 119.27 -13.41
C ALA A 735 23.82 118.91 -14.88
N VAL A 736 24.80 119.18 -15.76
CA VAL A 736 24.67 118.93 -17.22
C VAL A 736 25.11 117.51 -17.62
N HIS A 737 26.09 116.94 -16.90
CA HIS A 737 26.70 115.66 -17.23
C HIS A 737 26.80 114.77 -16.00
N ILE A 738 26.30 113.53 -16.13
CA ILE A 738 26.29 112.51 -15.06
C ILE A 738 26.94 111.22 -15.59
N SER A 739 27.93 110.70 -14.88
CA SER A 739 28.54 109.39 -15.18
C SER A 739 28.31 108.45 -14.02
N CYS A 740 27.72 107.30 -14.32
CA CYS A 740 27.44 106.24 -13.37
C CYS A 740 28.32 105.03 -13.73
N HIS A 741 29.03 104.48 -12.76
CA HIS A 741 29.87 103.30 -12.93
C HIS A 741 29.41 102.20 -11.98
N LEU A 742 29.06 101.04 -12.52
CA LEU A 742 28.68 99.86 -11.76
C LEU A 742 29.79 98.81 -11.84
N ASP A 743 30.47 98.61 -10.71
CA ASP A 743 31.52 97.61 -10.55
C ASP A 743 30.95 96.36 -9.88
N ILE A 744 31.04 95.23 -10.58
CA ILE A 744 30.48 93.96 -10.11
C ILE A 744 31.62 93.04 -9.66
N HIS A 745 31.68 92.74 -8.36
CA HIS A 745 32.61 91.76 -7.80
C HIS A 745 31.85 90.55 -7.22
N PRO A 746 32.52 89.37 -7.11
CA PRO A 746 31.88 88.14 -6.62
C PRO A 746 31.31 88.24 -5.19
N HIS A 747 31.89 89.09 -4.35
CA HIS A 747 31.51 89.24 -2.93
C HIS A 747 30.83 90.58 -2.62
N GLY A 748 30.57 91.40 -3.64
CA GLY A 748 29.87 92.67 -3.49
C GLY A 748 29.86 93.49 -4.78
N SER A 749 28.96 94.46 -4.85
CA SER A 749 28.88 95.39 -5.99
C SER A 749 28.92 96.82 -5.51
N ARG A 750 29.46 97.70 -6.36
CA ARG A 750 29.60 99.11 -6.07
C ARG A 750 28.99 99.93 -7.21
N LEU A 751 28.15 100.90 -6.86
CA LEU A 751 27.64 101.90 -7.79
C LEU A 751 28.27 103.26 -7.41
N SER A 752 28.99 103.83 -8.36
CA SER A 752 29.71 105.10 -8.24
C SER A 752 29.06 106.12 -9.16
N LEU A 753 28.58 107.23 -8.60
CA LEU A 753 27.83 108.26 -9.30
C LEU A 753 28.59 109.59 -9.24
N MET A 754 28.75 110.24 -10.39
CA MET A 754 29.50 111.49 -10.52
C MET A 754 28.72 112.49 -11.37
N ALA A 755 28.79 113.77 -11.00
CA ALA A 755 28.20 114.87 -11.75
C ALA A 755 29.20 116.03 -11.93
N GLY A 756 29.13 116.72 -13.06
CA GLY A 756 29.88 117.97 -13.29
C GLY A 756 29.40 119.08 -12.35
N GLU A 757 30.34 119.80 -11.72
CA GLU A 757 30.13 120.77 -10.63
C GLU A 757 29.53 120.15 -9.35
N SER A 758 30.40 119.59 -8.50
CA SER A 758 30.03 118.63 -7.44
C SER A 758 29.74 119.22 -6.04
N TYR A 759 29.50 120.53 -5.91
CA TYR A 759 29.36 121.21 -4.60
C TYR A 759 28.15 120.74 -3.77
N TRP A 760 27.15 120.12 -4.40
CA TRP A 760 25.93 119.63 -3.75
C TRP A 760 26.03 118.18 -3.26
N VAL A 761 27.03 117.41 -3.72
CA VAL A 761 27.16 115.97 -3.46
C VAL A 761 27.39 115.69 -1.96
N GLU A 762 28.13 116.54 -1.26
CA GLU A 762 28.31 116.42 0.20
C GLU A 762 26.99 116.57 0.97
N SER A 763 26.12 117.48 0.54
CA SER A 763 24.80 117.68 1.17
C SER A 763 23.89 116.48 0.88
N PHE A 764 23.88 116.01 -0.36
CA PHE A 764 23.12 114.81 -0.75
C PHE A 764 23.52 113.58 0.07
N MET A 765 24.82 113.35 0.27
CA MET A 765 25.31 112.18 1.01
C MET A 765 24.93 112.23 2.50
N LYS A 766 24.93 113.42 3.13
CA LYS A 766 24.42 113.58 4.50
C LYS A 766 22.93 113.25 4.62
N ASP A 767 22.14 113.53 3.59
CA ASP A 767 20.72 113.17 3.56
C ASP A 767 20.53 111.66 3.36
N MET A 768 21.38 111.02 2.53
CA MET A 768 21.36 109.57 2.33
C MET A 768 21.84 108.78 3.55
N GLU A 769 22.78 109.31 4.34
CA GLU A 769 23.21 108.73 5.63
C GLU A 769 22.08 108.67 6.67
N ARG A 770 21.10 109.57 6.57
CA ARG A 770 19.91 109.57 7.43
C ARG A 770 18.82 108.63 6.94
N ASP A 771 18.94 108.11 5.72
CA ASP A 771 17.96 107.19 5.14
C ASP A 771 18.29 105.74 5.51
N SER A 772 17.41 105.13 6.30
CA SER A 772 17.46 103.72 6.70
C SER A 772 17.54 102.71 5.54
N ARG A 773 17.26 103.12 4.29
CA ARG A 773 17.40 102.27 3.10
C ARG A 773 18.87 101.99 2.75
N PHE A 774 19.74 102.97 2.97
CA PHE A 774 21.14 102.95 2.54
C PHE A 774 22.12 102.67 3.68
N THR A 775 21.60 102.45 4.90
CA THR A 775 22.37 102.19 6.14
C THR A 775 22.06 100.82 6.75
N LYS A 776 21.51 99.89 5.97
CA LYS A 776 21.25 98.50 6.41
C LYS A 776 22.54 97.68 6.48
N ASP A 777 22.52 96.62 7.28
CA ASP A 777 23.62 95.66 7.38
C ASP A 777 24.07 95.17 5.98
N GLY A 778 25.36 95.34 5.69
CA GLY A 778 25.98 94.99 4.41
C GLY A 778 25.98 96.08 3.34
N ILE A 779 25.43 97.27 3.61
CA ILE A 779 25.45 98.45 2.72
C ILE A 779 26.31 99.55 3.33
N SER A 780 27.22 100.14 2.55
CA SER A 780 28.02 101.29 2.95
C SER A 780 28.00 102.36 1.86
N ILE A 781 27.73 103.60 2.24
CA ILE A 781 27.80 104.76 1.36
C ILE A 781 29.00 105.64 1.72
N GLY A 782 29.58 106.34 0.75
CA GLY A 782 30.71 107.23 0.98
C GLY A 782 30.98 108.18 -0.16
N THR A 783 31.79 109.21 0.10
CA THR A 783 32.25 110.16 -0.91
C THR A 783 33.71 109.93 -1.24
N ARG A 784 34.05 110.00 -2.52
CA ARG A 784 35.43 109.92 -3.00
C ARG A 784 35.80 111.17 -3.79
N ASP A 785 36.81 111.90 -3.35
CA ASP A 785 37.34 113.05 -4.07
C ASP A 785 38.33 112.56 -5.15
N LEU A 786 38.04 112.89 -6.41
CA LEU A 786 38.85 112.52 -7.57
C LEU A 786 39.76 113.67 -8.04
N GLY A 787 39.78 114.80 -7.31
CA GLY A 787 40.57 115.99 -7.62
C GLY A 787 39.96 116.91 -8.68
N TYR A 788 38.98 116.42 -9.47
CA TYR A 788 38.22 117.19 -10.45
C TYR A 788 36.69 117.09 -10.27
N SER A 789 36.21 116.13 -9.46
CA SER A 789 34.80 115.98 -9.06
C SER A 789 34.68 115.14 -7.79
N LEU A 790 33.57 115.30 -7.08
CA LEU A 790 33.22 114.51 -5.90
C LEU A 790 32.28 113.36 -6.31
N CYS A 791 32.69 112.13 -6.05
CA CYS A 791 31.95 110.91 -6.42
C CYS A 791 31.15 110.38 -5.22
N ALA A 792 29.86 110.08 -5.42
CA ALA A 792 29.02 109.38 -4.45
C ALA A 792 29.07 107.88 -4.74
N GLU A 793 29.52 107.08 -3.76
CA GLU A 793 29.61 105.62 -3.89
C GLU A 793 28.63 104.93 -2.93
N ILE A 794 27.95 103.90 -3.43
CA ILE A 794 27.21 102.92 -2.62
C ILE A 794 27.77 101.52 -2.88
N CYS A 795 28.21 100.84 -1.82
CA CYS A 795 28.72 99.47 -1.86
C CYS A 795 27.75 98.54 -1.14
N ILE A 796 27.51 97.36 -1.72
CA ILE A 796 26.69 96.30 -1.12
C ILE A 796 27.52 95.01 -1.08
N THR A 797 27.60 94.38 0.09
CA THR A 797 28.30 93.10 0.31
C THR A 797 27.31 91.93 0.32
N TYR A 798 27.69 90.81 -0.30
CA TYR A 798 26.86 89.60 -0.38
C TYR A 798 27.22 88.63 0.74
N LEU A 799 26.25 88.22 1.55
CA LEU A 799 26.42 87.20 2.60
C LEU A 799 26.50 85.79 1.97
N GLU A 800 27.53 85.00 2.30
CA GLU A 800 27.65 83.59 1.90
C GLU A 800 26.56 82.73 2.58
N GLU A 801 25.68 82.09 1.80
CA GLU A 801 24.72 81.12 2.31
C GLU A 801 25.39 79.77 2.64
N LYS A 802 25.58 79.47 3.93
CA LYS A 802 25.94 78.13 4.42
C LYS A 802 24.79 77.13 4.13
N THR A 803 24.96 76.30 3.11
CA THR A 803 24.05 75.19 2.80
C THR A 803 24.34 73.98 3.70
N GLY A 804 23.38 73.61 4.55
CA GLY A 804 23.43 72.42 5.41
C GLY A 804 22.08 71.72 5.45
N ARG A 805 21.77 70.96 4.39
CA ARG A 805 20.57 70.12 4.27
C ARG A 805 20.87 68.75 4.90
N LYS A 806 20.29 68.42 6.05
CA LYS A 806 20.23 67.05 6.59
C LYS A 806 18.90 66.42 6.17
N GLU A 807 18.95 65.54 5.18
CA GLU A 807 17.90 64.53 4.96
C GLU A 807 17.97 63.50 6.09
N LYS A 808 16.83 63.24 6.74
CA LYS A 808 16.61 62.08 7.60
C LYS A 808 15.66 61.15 6.86
N ASP A 809 16.16 59.94 6.58
CA ASP A 809 15.37 58.77 6.21
C ASP A 809 14.35 58.43 7.32
N HIS A 810 13.14 58.08 6.91
CA HIS A 810 12.18 57.33 7.71
C HIS A 810 11.89 55.99 7.03
N GLY A 811 12.07 54.92 7.81
CA GLY A 811 11.52 53.60 7.54
C GLY A 811 10.08 53.45 8.01
#